data_AF-A0A936L6G1-F1
#
_entry.id   AF-A0A936L6G1-F1
#
_cell.length_a   1.000
_cell.length_b   1.000
_cell.length_c   1.000
_cell.angle_alpha   90.00
_cell.angle_beta   90.00
_cell.angle_gamma   90.00
#
_symmetry.space_group_name_H-M   'P 1'
#
loop_
_entity.id
_entity.type
_entity.pdbx_description
1 polymer ?
#
loop_
_entity_poly.entity_id
_entity_poly.type
_entity_poly.pdbx_seq_one_letter_code
_entity_poly.pdbx_strand_id
1 'polypeptide(L)'
;MNYRLLIVLIPIWIPLASFAQELLPMVVPVVKSGRMLSNPWVGGFNTPQLAAVDLNRDGLDDLYVFDREGNVQSAFLTVSKNGKKQYEFNPGYTAKFPELENWVLPRDYNGDNIPDLFAYSDILGIDGISVYSGEYKGDTLAFKRFPFRGPFGLAPFPLNGSVLTPIYVSKVDLPAVDDIDCDGDIDLLTFNLAGGYAELFQNQSVERGYGLDSLVFTLQNNCWGGFYESGLTEKVDLAPAPGACFRSGFDDLVVNYRHAGSTSLTLDMDGDGDKELILGDVSYNNLNYLRNGGSCKVAWMDQQDNQFPSSDTPVDLPLFPAAFSLDLDFDGAKDLAVSPSSRFGSENYHAIWFYKNIGTASKPAFRLQQKDFLIDQMIDLGTGANPTLADVNGDGLFDLVVGNQSLFSDGADRNSSLALYLNVGSATEPVFEWTSSDWLNFSALEGNSFGFCPSFGDLDQDGDLDLVVGEEAGRLLFAENVGGAGKAMQFGPVVIGYQNIDVGLASVPQVVDLDGDGLPDLVIGERSGNVNFYRNIGSKGNPAFETIPSNAFLGAIDTRAIGYVSGYSAPAVFRDGDQTQFLCGTEDLGLQLYRVSGPDLAKPFVKASFSLPRKEIGFNSRPALADLNSDGFLDLVVGNNRGGLQLYQTPWKSSPATAITEQNRLGELGLFPNPARSEFRIQFPEASEESLQEAALFDIQGRQVRFFGSVVQGQVLSLQGIAPGYYVFRAIGGNNAFISRLVVE
;
A
#
# COMPACT_ATOMS: atom_id res chain seq x y z
N MET A 1 58.54 -9.53 47.84
CA MET A 1 57.88 -9.50 46.52
C MET A 1 56.43 -9.07 46.74
N ASN A 2 56.11 -7.81 46.42
CA ASN A 2 54.76 -7.25 46.53
C ASN A 2 54.04 -7.49 45.20
N TYR A 3 53.00 -8.32 45.19
CA TYR A 3 52.09 -8.42 44.05
C TYR A 3 50.98 -7.38 44.20
N ARG A 4 50.97 -6.37 43.32
CA ARG A 4 49.85 -5.45 43.14
C ARG A 4 48.81 -6.12 42.23
N LEU A 5 47.59 -6.27 42.73
CA LEU A 5 46.44 -6.72 41.96
C LEU A 5 46.00 -5.58 41.02
N LEU A 6 46.10 -5.80 39.71
CA LEU A 6 45.59 -4.88 38.69
C LEU A 6 44.13 -5.28 38.39
N ILE A 7 43.15 -4.47 38.79
CA ILE A 7 41.76 -4.65 38.39
C ILE A 7 41.57 -3.95 37.05
N VAL A 8 41.40 -4.72 35.98
CA VAL A 8 41.01 -4.23 34.66
C VAL A 8 39.49 -4.24 34.59
N LEU A 9 38.87 -3.06 34.63
CA LEU A 9 37.45 -2.87 34.32
C LEU A 9 37.29 -2.87 32.80
N ILE A 10 36.75 -3.95 32.24
CA ILE A 10 36.32 -4.02 30.84
C ILE A 10 34.89 -3.46 30.80
N PRO A 11 34.61 -2.33 30.12
CA PRO A 11 33.25 -1.89 29.90
C PRO A 11 32.55 -2.86 28.95
N ILE A 12 31.60 -3.63 29.48
CA ILE A 12 30.70 -4.46 28.69
C ILE A 12 29.70 -3.51 28.03
N TRP A 13 29.98 -3.14 26.77
CA TRP A 13 28.97 -2.55 25.90
C TRP A 13 28.02 -3.67 25.49
N ILE A 14 26.85 -3.74 26.14
CA ILE A 14 25.73 -4.54 25.63
C ILE A 14 25.08 -3.68 24.54
N PRO A 15 25.17 -4.06 23.25
CA PRO A 15 24.36 -3.39 22.25
C PRO A 15 22.89 -3.67 22.58
N LEU A 16 22.13 -2.64 22.94
CA LEU A 16 20.68 -2.69 22.87
C LEU A 16 20.34 -2.80 21.38
N ALA A 17 20.18 -4.02 20.90
CA ALA A 17 19.51 -4.25 19.63
C ALA A 17 18.08 -3.74 19.80
N SER A 18 17.78 -2.59 19.19
CA SER A 18 16.42 -2.17 18.93
C SER A 18 15.82 -3.20 17.97
N PHE A 19 15.10 -4.18 18.50
CA PHE A 19 14.22 -4.99 17.66
C PHE A 19 13.12 -4.05 17.17
N ALA A 20 13.18 -3.66 15.89
CA ALA A 20 12.01 -3.15 15.20
C ALA A 20 10.95 -4.26 15.26
N GLN A 21 9.74 -3.90 15.65
CA GLN A 21 8.64 -4.84 15.74
C GLN A 21 8.07 -5.04 14.33
N GLU A 22 8.37 -6.17 13.70
CA GLU A 22 7.75 -6.56 12.44
C GLU A 22 6.30 -6.99 12.71
N LEU A 23 5.36 -6.45 11.94
CA LEU A 23 3.97 -6.91 11.98
C LEU A 23 3.82 -8.18 11.17
N LEU A 24 2.94 -9.08 11.63
CA LEU A 24 2.68 -10.34 10.94
C LEU A 24 1.49 -10.16 10.00
N PRO A 25 1.61 -10.51 8.70
CA PRO A 25 0.47 -10.53 7.80
C PRO A 25 -0.64 -11.44 8.34
N MET A 26 -1.88 -10.97 8.26
CA MET A 26 -3.08 -11.73 8.62
C MET A 26 -3.83 -12.09 7.35
N VAL A 27 -4.45 -13.27 7.32
CA VAL A 27 -5.25 -13.71 6.18
C VAL A 27 -6.69 -13.91 6.63
N VAL A 28 -7.57 -13.04 6.15
CA VAL A 28 -9.02 -13.15 6.31
C VAL A 28 -9.64 -13.52 4.95
N PRO A 29 -10.47 -14.57 4.84
CA PRO A 29 -11.12 -14.91 3.58
C PRO A 29 -12.01 -13.76 3.07
N VAL A 30 -11.96 -13.53 1.75
CA VAL A 30 -12.83 -12.55 1.08
C VAL A 30 -13.60 -13.26 -0.03
N VAL A 31 -14.91 -13.04 -0.08
CA VAL A 31 -15.82 -13.60 -1.07
C VAL A 31 -16.34 -12.47 -1.97
N LYS A 32 -16.22 -12.65 -3.29
CA LYS A 32 -16.76 -11.72 -4.29
C LYS A 32 -17.57 -12.51 -5.31
N SER A 33 -18.84 -12.14 -5.48
CA SER A 33 -19.77 -12.84 -6.40
C SER A 33 -19.82 -14.36 -6.19
N GLY A 34 -19.85 -14.79 -4.92
CA GLY A 34 -19.89 -16.22 -4.54
C GLY A 34 -18.59 -17.00 -4.75
N ARG A 35 -17.48 -16.34 -5.10
CA ARG A 35 -16.14 -16.94 -5.25
C ARG A 35 -15.21 -16.41 -4.18
N MET A 36 -14.43 -17.29 -3.57
CA MET A 36 -13.36 -16.89 -2.67
C MET A 36 -12.18 -16.34 -3.48
N LEU A 37 -11.71 -15.16 -3.09
CA LEU A 37 -10.53 -14.55 -3.66
C LEU A 37 -9.27 -15.29 -3.20
N SER A 38 -8.36 -15.59 -4.13
CA SER A 38 -7.12 -16.33 -3.81
C SER A 38 -6.08 -15.46 -3.11
N ASN A 39 -6.04 -14.16 -3.42
CA ASN A 39 -5.02 -13.22 -2.98
C ASN A 39 -5.62 -11.86 -2.53
N PRO A 40 -6.61 -11.83 -1.60
CA PRO A 40 -7.37 -10.62 -1.27
C PRO A 40 -6.54 -9.42 -0.78
N TRP A 41 -5.42 -9.69 -0.09
CA TRP A 41 -4.67 -8.70 0.69
C TRP A 41 -3.31 -8.30 0.08
N VAL A 42 -3.20 -8.30 -1.25
CA VAL A 42 -1.96 -7.94 -1.98
C VAL A 42 -1.62 -6.45 -1.87
N GLY A 43 -2.64 -5.60 -1.75
CA GLY A 43 -2.50 -4.15 -1.82
C GLY A 43 -2.81 -3.53 -3.18
N GLY A 44 -3.21 -4.31 -4.19
CA GLY A 44 -3.67 -3.83 -5.51
C GLY A 44 -2.55 -3.50 -6.50
N PHE A 45 -2.95 -3.23 -7.75
CA PHE A 45 -2.06 -2.95 -8.87
C PHE A 45 -2.61 -1.89 -9.83
N ASN A 46 -1.80 -0.85 -10.07
CA ASN A 46 -2.11 0.19 -11.07
C ASN A 46 -1.14 0.17 -12.24
N THR A 47 0.16 -0.02 -11.98
CA THR A 47 1.19 -0.04 -13.03
C THR A 47 2.20 -1.17 -12.80
N PRO A 48 1.75 -2.44 -12.85
CA PRO A 48 2.57 -3.60 -12.52
C PRO A 48 3.57 -3.94 -13.62
N GLN A 49 4.82 -4.20 -13.25
CA GLN A 49 5.87 -4.74 -14.11
C GLN A 49 6.14 -6.20 -13.73
N LEU A 50 6.00 -7.11 -14.69
CA LEU A 50 5.95 -8.55 -14.43
C LEU A 50 7.25 -9.25 -14.84
N ALA A 51 7.71 -10.20 -14.04
CA ALA A 51 8.83 -11.07 -14.37
C ALA A 51 8.65 -12.47 -13.77
N ALA A 52 9.06 -13.49 -14.54
CA ALA A 52 9.20 -14.86 -14.06
C ALA A 52 10.53 -15.00 -13.32
N VAL A 53 10.49 -15.49 -12.09
CA VAL A 53 11.65 -15.60 -11.19
C VAL A 53 11.46 -16.80 -10.27
N ASP A 54 12.43 -17.69 -10.10
CA ASP A 54 12.41 -18.68 -9.02
C ASP A 54 12.71 -17.99 -7.68
N LEU A 55 11.68 -17.63 -6.90
CA LEU A 55 11.83 -16.84 -5.68
C LEU A 55 12.23 -17.72 -4.49
N ASN A 56 11.81 -18.98 -4.48
CA ASN A 56 11.91 -19.91 -3.36
C ASN A 56 12.92 -21.06 -3.55
N ARG A 57 13.60 -21.08 -4.71
CA ARG A 57 14.57 -22.10 -5.12
C ARG A 57 13.97 -23.50 -5.31
N ASP A 58 12.72 -23.60 -5.73
CA ASP A 58 12.06 -24.89 -6.00
C ASP A 58 12.18 -25.35 -7.47
N GLY A 59 12.79 -24.51 -8.33
CA GLY A 59 12.99 -24.78 -9.74
C GLY A 59 11.76 -24.51 -10.61
N LEU A 60 10.70 -23.92 -10.06
CA LEU A 60 9.58 -23.37 -10.81
C LEU A 60 9.75 -21.85 -10.94
N ASP A 61 9.31 -21.31 -12.06
CA ASP A 61 9.16 -19.87 -12.20
C ASP A 61 7.98 -19.42 -11.33
N ASP A 62 8.29 -18.63 -10.30
CA ASP A 62 7.32 -17.83 -9.56
C ASP A 62 7.09 -16.50 -10.28
N LEU A 63 6.13 -15.70 -9.80
CA LEU A 63 5.86 -14.38 -10.35
C LEU A 63 6.34 -13.28 -9.41
N TYR A 64 7.27 -12.47 -9.91
CA TYR A 64 7.65 -11.19 -9.34
C TYR A 64 6.87 -10.07 -10.02
N VAL A 65 6.26 -9.18 -9.23
CA VAL A 65 5.56 -7.99 -9.72
C VAL A 65 6.11 -6.75 -9.02
N PHE A 66 6.66 -5.81 -9.78
CA PHE A 66 6.99 -4.48 -9.29
C PHE A 66 5.92 -3.48 -9.72
N ASP A 67 5.11 -3.01 -8.78
CA ASP A 67 4.14 -1.96 -9.06
C ASP A 67 4.82 -0.60 -8.99
N ARG A 68 4.95 0.05 -10.15
CA ARG A 68 5.60 1.35 -10.30
C ARG A 68 4.83 2.48 -9.62
N GLU A 69 3.52 2.36 -9.42
CA GLU A 69 2.68 3.39 -8.80
C GLU A 69 3.06 3.53 -7.34
N GLY A 70 3.10 2.41 -6.60
CA GLY A 70 3.50 2.40 -5.19
C GLY A 70 5.01 2.22 -4.95
N ASN A 71 5.79 1.90 -5.98
CA ASN A 71 7.15 1.36 -5.85
C ASN A 71 7.19 0.14 -4.91
N VAL A 72 6.26 -0.80 -5.10
CA VAL A 72 6.09 -1.99 -4.23
C VAL A 72 6.49 -3.26 -4.98
N GLN A 73 7.22 -4.12 -4.29
CA GLN A 73 7.65 -5.42 -4.80
C GLN A 73 6.78 -6.54 -4.21
N SER A 74 6.07 -7.26 -5.07
CA SER A 74 5.17 -8.35 -4.72
C SER A 74 5.71 -9.67 -5.25
N ALA A 75 5.62 -10.72 -4.43
CA ALA A 75 6.02 -12.07 -4.76
C ALA A 75 4.81 -12.99 -4.76
N PHE A 76 4.64 -13.81 -5.80
CA PHE A 76 3.64 -14.85 -5.86
C PHE A 76 4.29 -16.19 -6.21
N LEU A 77 4.20 -17.15 -5.30
CA LEU A 77 4.74 -18.48 -5.54
C LEU A 77 3.83 -19.28 -6.47
N THR A 78 4.42 -20.07 -7.36
CA THR A 78 3.72 -21.05 -8.18
C THR A 78 3.43 -22.28 -7.34
N VAL A 79 2.17 -22.48 -6.97
CA VAL A 79 1.72 -23.61 -6.14
C VAL A 79 0.76 -24.51 -6.90
N SER A 80 0.77 -25.81 -6.59
CA SER A 80 -0.21 -26.77 -7.13
C SER A 80 -1.31 -27.04 -6.10
N LYS A 81 -2.55 -26.59 -6.40
CA LYS A 81 -3.74 -26.91 -5.59
C LYS A 81 -4.70 -27.76 -6.42
N ASN A 82 -5.08 -28.93 -5.90
CA ASN A 82 -5.97 -29.87 -6.57
C ASN A 82 -5.53 -30.26 -8.00
N GLY A 83 -4.21 -30.33 -8.23
CA GLY A 83 -3.64 -30.69 -9.53
C GLY A 83 -3.64 -29.56 -10.57
N LYS A 84 -3.98 -28.33 -10.18
CA LYS A 84 -3.85 -27.13 -11.01
C LYS A 84 -2.81 -26.19 -10.40
N LYS A 85 -1.91 -25.68 -11.24
CA LYS A 85 -0.98 -24.61 -10.85
C LYS A 85 -1.73 -23.28 -10.74
N GLN A 86 -1.31 -22.45 -9.81
CA GLN A 86 -1.80 -21.09 -9.61
C GLN A 86 -0.78 -20.27 -8.82
N TYR A 87 -0.90 -18.95 -8.89
CA TYR A 87 -0.09 -18.01 -8.12
C TYR A 87 -0.66 -17.76 -6.71
N GLU A 88 0.20 -17.83 -5.70
CA GLU A 88 -0.13 -17.55 -4.29
C GLU A 88 0.76 -16.45 -3.74
N PHE A 89 0.15 -15.34 -3.32
CA PHE A 89 0.86 -14.18 -2.78
C PHE A 89 1.63 -14.52 -1.52
N ASN A 90 2.92 -14.17 -1.50
CA ASN A 90 3.81 -14.46 -0.40
C ASN A 90 4.81 -13.31 -0.18
N PRO A 91 4.40 -12.24 0.55
CA PRO A 91 5.18 -11.01 0.67
C PRO A 91 6.53 -11.21 1.39
N GLY A 92 6.70 -12.31 2.14
CA GLY A 92 7.96 -12.62 2.81
C GLY A 92 9.15 -12.82 1.85
N TYR A 93 8.89 -13.21 0.60
CA TYR A 93 9.95 -13.47 -0.38
C TYR A 93 10.57 -12.21 -0.98
N THR A 94 9.99 -11.02 -0.75
CA THR A 94 10.62 -9.74 -1.14
C THR A 94 11.28 -9.00 0.03
N ALA A 95 11.22 -9.53 1.25
CA ALA A 95 11.71 -8.85 2.45
C ALA A 95 13.20 -8.43 2.38
N LYS A 96 14.03 -9.24 1.71
CA LYS A 96 15.48 -9.03 1.53
C LYS A 96 15.85 -8.26 0.26
N PHE A 97 14.87 -7.83 -0.52
CA PHE A 97 15.10 -7.05 -1.74
C PHE A 97 15.43 -5.59 -1.35
N PRO A 98 16.27 -4.90 -2.13
CA PRO A 98 16.53 -3.47 -1.92
C PRO A 98 15.26 -2.65 -2.14
N GLU A 99 15.21 -1.44 -1.58
CA GLU A 99 14.19 -0.47 -1.97
C GLU A 99 14.51 0.04 -3.36
N LEU A 100 13.54 -0.06 -4.27
CA LEU A 100 13.68 0.29 -5.69
C LEU A 100 12.55 1.24 -6.09
N GLU A 101 12.73 1.94 -7.21
CA GLU A 101 11.81 2.96 -7.70
C GLU A 101 11.64 2.89 -9.22
N ASN A 102 10.50 3.35 -9.73
CA ASN A 102 10.18 3.56 -11.15
C ASN A 102 10.17 2.32 -12.05
N TRP A 103 11.28 1.58 -12.17
CA TRP A 103 11.32 0.34 -12.94
C TRP A 103 12.34 -0.66 -12.40
N VAL A 104 12.01 -1.95 -12.54
CA VAL A 104 12.83 -3.08 -12.14
C VAL A 104 12.68 -4.23 -13.14
N LEU A 105 13.81 -4.79 -13.59
CA LEU A 105 13.88 -5.88 -14.54
C LEU A 105 14.80 -6.98 -13.98
N PRO A 106 14.23 -8.08 -13.46
CA PRO A 106 15.01 -9.26 -13.09
C PRO A 106 15.64 -9.94 -14.31
N ARG A 107 16.95 -10.16 -14.31
CA ARG A 107 17.71 -10.79 -15.39
C ARG A 107 18.91 -11.53 -14.80
N ASP A 108 19.22 -12.73 -15.28
CA ASP A 108 20.48 -13.41 -14.93
C ASP A 108 21.56 -12.94 -15.90
N TYR A 109 22.38 -11.96 -15.49
CA TYR A 109 23.43 -11.44 -16.38
C TYR A 109 24.66 -12.34 -16.40
N ASN A 110 24.84 -13.16 -15.38
CA ASN A 110 26.10 -13.86 -15.11
C ASN A 110 26.03 -15.37 -15.44
N GLY A 111 24.85 -15.89 -15.75
CA GLY A 111 24.59 -17.25 -16.20
C GLY A 111 24.60 -18.29 -15.07
N ASP A 112 24.38 -17.89 -13.82
CA ASP A 112 24.34 -18.80 -12.67
C ASP A 112 22.93 -19.37 -12.39
N ASN A 113 21.95 -19.01 -13.20
CA ASN A 113 20.51 -19.28 -13.04
C ASN A 113 19.92 -18.68 -11.76
N ILE A 114 20.54 -17.64 -11.22
CA ILE A 114 19.99 -16.83 -10.13
C ILE A 114 19.58 -15.47 -10.75
N PRO A 115 18.36 -15.00 -10.51
CA PRO A 115 17.94 -13.69 -10.99
C PRO A 115 18.83 -12.59 -10.37
N ASP A 116 19.38 -11.70 -11.19
CA ASP A 116 19.92 -10.40 -10.79
C ASP A 116 18.87 -9.31 -11.04
N LEU A 117 19.09 -8.07 -10.57
CA LEU A 117 18.18 -6.95 -10.80
C LEU A 117 18.88 -5.84 -11.57
N PHE A 118 18.28 -5.41 -12.68
CA PHE A 118 18.50 -4.10 -13.28
C PHE A 118 17.37 -3.20 -12.85
N ALA A 119 17.68 -2.02 -12.31
CA ALA A 119 16.67 -1.10 -11.80
C ALA A 119 17.05 0.35 -12.10
N TYR A 120 16.05 1.22 -12.02
CA TYR A 120 16.29 2.66 -11.98
C TYR A 120 17.30 3.02 -10.87
N SER A 121 18.00 4.14 -11.07
CA SER A 121 18.97 4.65 -10.12
C SER A 121 18.41 4.74 -8.69
N ASP A 122 19.18 4.21 -7.74
CA ASP A 122 18.96 4.36 -6.31
C ASP A 122 19.54 5.67 -5.74
N ILE A 123 19.90 6.61 -6.62
CA ILE A 123 20.51 7.88 -6.26
C ILE A 123 19.53 9.01 -6.51
N LEU A 124 19.11 9.68 -5.44
CA LEU A 124 18.09 10.72 -5.47
C LEU A 124 18.38 11.80 -6.54
N GLY A 125 17.47 11.94 -7.50
CA GLY A 125 17.51 12.97 -8.54
C GLY A 125 18.51 12.71 -9.67
N ILE A 126 19.07 11.49 -9.77
CA ILE A 126 19.99 11.11 -10.85
C ILE A 126 19.37 9.98 -11.66
N ASP A 127 19.12 10.21 -12.95
CA ASP A 127 18.67 9.16 -13.87
C ASP A 127 19.83 8.21 -14.24
N GLY A 128 19.52 6.93 -14.40
CA GLY A 128 20.48 5.89 -14.80
C GLY A 128 20.09 4.51 -14.29
N ILE A 129 21.06 3.59 -14.33
CA ILE A 129 20.82 2.17 -14.07
C ILE A 129 21.67 1.71 -12.88
N SER A 130 21.00 1.16 -11.86
CA SER A 130 21.61 0.39 -10.79
C SER A 130 21.46 -1.10 -11.07
N VAL A 131 22.51 -1.88 -10.80
CA VAL A 131 22.50 -3.34 -10.96
C VAL A 131 22.77 -3.99 -9.61
N TYR A 132 22.09 -5.11 -9.33
CA TYR A 132 22.29 -5.88 -8.11
C TYR A 132 22.43 -7.36 -8.44
N SER A 133 23.52 -7.99 -8.01
CA SER A 133 23.70 -9.43 -8.17
C SER A 133 22.84 -10.20 -7.18
N GLY A 134 22.12 -11.22 -7.63
CA GLY A 134 21.33 -12.12 -6.81
C GLY A 134 22.16 -13.18 -6.10
N GLU A 135 21.70 -13.62 -4.93
CA GLU A 135 22.19 -14.81 -4.25
C GLU A 135 21.09 -15.45 -3.40
N TYR A 136 21.00 -16.78 -3.37
CA TYR A 136 20.12 -17.46 -2.41
C TYR A 136 20.74 -17.52 -1.02
N LYS A 137 20.01 -17.02 -0.01
CA LYS A 137 20.31 -17.20 1.42
C LYS A 137 19.32 -18.16 2.04
N GLY A 138 19.63 -19.45 1.92
CA GLY A 138 18.67 -20.52 2.21
C GLY A 138 17.77 -20.72 1.00
N ASP A 139 16.47 -20.53 1.20
CA ASP A 139 15.38 -20.61 0.23
C ASP A 139 14.88 -19.22 -0.21
N THR A 140 15.56 -18.12 0.14
CA THR A 140 15.13 -16.76 -0.19
C THR A 140 16.21 -16.01 -0.93
N LEU A 141 15.82 -15.24 -1.94
CA LEU A 141 16.71 -14.35 -2.67
C LEU A 141 17.15 -13.16 -1.82
N ALA A 142 18.41 -12.77 -2.00
CA ALA A 142 18.97 -11.54 -1.48
C ALA A 142 19.85 -10.91 -2.57
N PHE A 143 20.03 -9.60 -2.51
CA PHE A 143 20.72 -8.86 -3.55
C PHE A 143 21.87 -8.04 -3.00
N LYS A 144 22.92 -7.91 -3.82
CA LYS A 144 24.07 -7.07 -3.53
C LYS A 144 24.32 -6.10 -4.67
N ARG A 145 24.38 -4.81 -4.37
CA ARG A 145 24.63 -3.76 -5.36
C ARG A 145 25.95 -4.00 -6.09
N PHE A 146 25.89 -4.04 -7.42
CA PHE A 146 27.05 -4.18 -8.29
C PHE A 146 27.92 -2.90 -8.20
N PRO A 147 29.23 -3.03 -7.92
CA PRO A 147 30.08 -1.87 -7.65
C PRO A 147 30.70 -1.32 -8.94
N PHE A 148 29.92 -0.62 -9.77
CA PHE A 148 30.45 0.01 -10.98
C PHE A 148 31.57 1.00 -10.65
N ARG A 149 32.62 0.98 -11.49
CA ARG A 149 33.67 2.00 -11.48
C ARG A 149 33.19 3.16 -12.35
N GLY A 150 32.61 4.19 -11.74
CA GLY A 150 32.06 5.34 -12.46
C GLY A 150 31.33 6.32 -11.52
N PRO A 151 30.81 7.44 -12.03
CA PRO A 151 30.00 8.36 -11.24
C PRO A 151 28.83 7.66 -10.56
N PHE A 152 28.64 7.91 -9.27
CA PHE A 152 27.50 7.41 -8.47
C PHE A 152 27.35 5.88 -8.39
N GLY A 153 28.33 5.12 -8.89
CA GLY A 153 28.28 3.66 -8.94
C GLY A 153 27.12 3.12 -9.79
N LEU A 154 26.69 3.86 -10.82
CA LEU A 154 25.69 3.45 -11.82
C LEU A 154 26.39 2.82 -13.03
N ALA A 155 25.65 2.07 -13.85
CA ALA A 155 26.15 1.46 -15.08
C ALA A 155 26.74 2.54 -16.01
N PRO A 156 28.06 2.56 -16.26
CA PRO A 156 28.69 3.62 -17.03
C PRO A 156 29.13 3.13 -18.42
N PHE A 157 29.29 4.08 -19.34
CA PHE A 157 29.95 3.86 -20.62
C PHE A 157 30.99 4.98 -20.88
N PRO A 158 32.02 4.73 -21.70
CA PRO A 158 33.01 5.74 -22.06
C PRO A 158 32.46 6.71 -23.11
N LEU A 159 32.20 7.95 -22.71
CA LEU A 159 31.90 9.06 -23.61
C LEU A 159 33.20 9.74 -24.07
N ASN A 160 33.30 10.07 -25.36
CA ASN A 160 34.47 10.75 -25.95
C ASN A 160 35.81 10.06 -25.64
N GLY A 161 35.81 8.72 -25.59
CA GLY A 161 37.00 7.88 -25.53
C GLY A 161 37.68 7.71 -24.16
N SER A 162 37.21 8.36 -23.08
CA SER A 162 37.77 8.12 -21.73
C SER A 162 36.90 8.57 -20.55
N VAL A 163 35.89 9.44 -20.74
CA VAL A 163 35.08 9.95 -19.62
C VAL A 163 33.93 8.98 -19.36
N LEU A 164 33.96 8.30 -18.21
CA LEU A 164 32.87 7.42 -17.81
C LEU A 164 31.64 8.25 -17.43
N THR A 165 30.54 8.01 -18.13
CA THR A 165 29.26 8.67 -17.95
C THR A 165 28.21 7.60 -17.65
N PRO A 166 27.29 7.80 -16.68
CA PRO A 166 26.17 6.89 -16.49
C PRO A 166 25.36 6.74 -17.78
N ILE A 167 24.96 5.51 -18.11
CA ILE A 167 23.97 5.26 -19.16
C ILE A 167 22.67 5.90 -18.70
N TYR A 168 22.11 6.77 -19.55
CA TYR A 168 20.91 7.52 -19.23
C TYR A 168 19.67 6.66 -19.48
N VAL A 169 18.86 6.48 -18.44
CA VAL A 169 17.49 5.95 -18.54
C VAL A 169 16.64 6.81 -17.64
N SER A 170 15.66 7.51 -18.21
CA SER A 170 14.79 8.38 -17.43
C SER A 170 13.93 7.54 -16.49
N LYS A 171 13.42 8.16 -15.43
CA LYS A 171 12.38 7.53 -14.60
C LYS A 171 11.09 7.22 -15.36
N VAL A 172 10.90 7.79 -16.55
CA VAL A 172 9.69 7.61 -17.38
C VAL A 172 9.79 6.30 -18.16
N ASP A 173 10.95 6.02 -18.73
CA ASP A 173 11.19 4.89 -19.65
C ASP A 173 11.21 3.53 -18.96
N LEU A 174 11.01 2.48 -19.76
CA LEU A 174 11.31 1.09 -19.42
C LEU A 174 12.25 0.52 -20.49
N PRO A 175 13.57 0.37 -20.20
CA PRO A 175 14.54 -0.09 -21.18
C PRO A 175 14.39 -1.59 -21.46
N ALA A 176 15.03 -2.08 -22.52
CA ALA A 176 15.22 -3.52 -22.70
C ALA A 176 16.61 -3.93 -22.21
N VAL A 177 16.65 -5.06 -21.49
CA VAL A 177 17.85 -5.69 -20.92
C VAL A 177 17.82 -7.13 -21.40
N ASP A 178 18.63 -7.44 -22.40
CA ASP A 178 18.58 -8.70 -23.16
C ASP A 178 19.90 -8.90 -23.92
N ASP A 179 20.16 -10.12 -24.40
CA ASP A 179 21.27 -10.42 -25.33
C ASP A 179 20.86 -9.96 -26.73
N ILE A 180 21.27 -8.75 -27.12
CA ILE A 180 20.83 -8.12 -28.38
C ILE A 180 21.76 -8.52 -29.53
N ASP A 181 23.03 -8.75 -29.23
CA ASP A 181 24.05 -9.02 -30.24
C ASP A 181 24.34 -10.51 -30.46
N CYS A 182 23.68 -11.39 -29.70
CA CYS A 182 23.72 -12.85 -29.77
C CYS A 182 25.07 -13.47 -29.40
N ASP A 183 25.78 -12.89 -28.43
CA ASP A 183 27.02 -13.44 -27.90
C ASP A 183 26.90 -14.05 -26.49
N GLY A 184 25.73 -13.90 -25.88
CA GLY A 184 25.34 -14.52 -24.62
C GLY A 184 25.52 -13.64 -23.38
N ASP A 185 26.17 -12.47 -23.47
CA ASP A 185 26.11 -11.48 -22.38
C ASP A 185 24.95 -10.49 -22.56
N ILE A 186 24.57 -9.83 -21.46
CA ILE A 186 23.41 -8.94 -21.45
C ILE A 186 23.80 -7.54 -21.92
N ASP A 187 23.12 -7.07 -22.96
CA ASP A 187 23.18 -5.71 -23.48
C ASP A 187 22.06 -4.83 -22.90
N LEU A 188 22.18 -3.52 -23.15
CA LEU A 188 21.15 -2.55 -22.79
C LEU A 188 20.68 -1.79 -24.03
N LEU A 189 19.38 -1.82 -24.28
CA LEU A 189 18.72 -1.00 -25.28
C LEU A 189 17.87 0.07 -24.58
N THR A 190 18.22 1.34 -24.79
CA THR A 190 17.55 2.49 -24.16
C THR A 190 17.22 3.53 -25.22
N PHE A 191 16.45 4.56 -24.88
CA PHE A 191 16.25 5.71 -25.76
C PHE A 191 17.23 6.83 -25.41
N ASN A 192 17.67 7.56 -26.43
CA ASN A 192 18.56 8.70 -26.24
C ASN A 192 17.88 9.81 -25.41
N LEU A 193 18.65 10.81 -24.96
CA LEU A 193 18.12 11.93 -24.18
C LEU A 193 16.97 12.71 -24.85
N ALA A 194 16.86 12.66 -26.18
CA ALA A 194 15.76 13.29 -26.91
C ALA A 194 14.51 12.39 -27.04
N GLY A 195 14.60 11.11 -26.68
CA GLY A 195 13.53 10.12 -26.72
C GLY A 195 13.23 9.52 -28.09
N GLY A 196 13.96 9.89 -29.15
CA GLY A 196 13.56 9.53 -30.52
C GLY A 196 14.35 8.38 -31.17
N TYR A 197 15.58 8.15 -30.72
CA TYR A 197 16.42 7.07 -31.26
C TYR A 197 16.72 6.05 -30.15
N ALA A 198 16.59 4.76 -30.49
CA ALA A 198 17.05 3.67 -29.65
C ALA A 198 18.59 3.54 -29.73
N GLU A 199 19.25 3.48 -28.58
CA GLU A 199 20.69 3.35 -28.43
C GLU A 199 21.02 1.98 -27.83
N LEU A 200 21.93 1.25 -28.49
CA LEU A 200 22.48 -0.01 -28.02
C LEU A 200 23.78 0.24 -27.26
N PHE A 201 23.76 -0.04 -25.97
CA PHE A 201 24.94 -0.14 -25.13
C PHE A 201 25.30 -1.61 -24.99
N GLN A 202 26.25 -2.03 -25.82
CA GLN A 202 26.74 -3.40 -25.87
C GLN A 202 27.58 -3.68 -24.61
N ASN A 203 27.33 -4.78 -23.93
CA ASN A 203 28.27 -5.29 -22.93
C ASN A 203 29.47 -5.88 -23.65
N GLN A 204 30.68 -5.54 -23.17
CA GLN A 204 31.93 -5.95 -23.81
C GLN A 204 32.60 -7.09 -23.04
N SER A 205 31.84 -7.85 -22.27
CA SER A 205 32.41 -8.81 -21.34
C SER A 205 32.92 -10.03 -22.09
N VAL A 206 32.11 -10.56 -23.00
CA VAL A 206 32.47 -11.69 -23.85
C VAL A 206 33.60 -11.33 -24.81
N GLU A 207 33.56 -10.19 -25.49
CA GLU A 207 34.57 -9.82 -26.49
C GLU A 207 35.91 -9.46 -25.88
N ARG A 208 35.93 -9.09 -24.59
CA ARG A 208 37.17 -8.89 -23.82
C ARG A 208 37.67 -10.18 -23.16
N GLY A 209 36.92 -11.27 -23.28
CA GLY A 209 37.28 -12.58 -22.72
C GLY A 209 37.09 -12.68 -21.20
N TYR A 210 36.18 -11.90 -20.62
CA TYR A 210 35.80 -11.99 -19.21
C TYR A 210 34.71 -13.03 -18.94
N GLY A 211 33.96 -13.46 -19.97
CA GLY A 211 32.81 -14.34 -19.80
C GLY A 211 31.56 -13.54 -19.47
N LEU A 212 30.59 -14.12 -18.77
CA LEU A 212 29.31 -13.46 -18.45
C LEU A 212 29.32 -12.68 -17.12
N ASP A 213 30.35 -12.86 -16.28
CA ASP A 213 30.36 -12.38 -14.89
C ASP A 213 30.63 -10.86 -14.72
N SER A 214 30.81 -10.15 -15.83
CA SER A 214 31.24 -8.75 -15.84
C SER A 214 30.32 -7.90 -16.72
N LEU A 215 30.18 -6.62 -16.33
CA LEU A 215 29.37 -5.62 -17.03
C LEU A 215 30.26 -4.46 -17.46
N VAL A 216 30.57 -4.40 -18.75
CA VAL A 216 31.51 -3.42 -19.35
C VAL A 216 30.88 -2.81 -20.59
N PHE A 217 30.08 -1.77 -20.42
CA PHE A 217 29.29 -1.23 -21.53
C PHE A 217 30.06 -0.27 -22.46
N THR A 218 29.75 -0.35 -23.74
CA THR A 218 30.11 0.64 -24.77
C THR A 218 28.91 0.99 -25.63
N LEU A 219 28.73 2.28 -25.95
CA LEU A 219 27.74 2.70 -26.94
C LEU A 219 28.16 2.18 -28.32
N GLN A 220 27.47 1.17 -28.81
CA GLN A 220 27.78 0.48 -30.05
C GLN A 220 26.99 1.05 -31.24
N ASN A 221 25.72 1.39 -31.01
CA ASN A 221 24.87 2.00 -32.02
C ASN A 221 23.98 3.07 -31.37
N ASN A 222 23.91 4.26 -31.97
CA ASN A 222 23.08 5.37 -31.49
C ASN A 222 21.72 5.48 -32.21
N CYS A 223 21.41 4.50 -33.06
CA CYS A 223 20.18 4.37 -33.85
C CYS A 223 19.96 2.89 -34.18
N TRP A 224 19.85 2.08 -33.13
CA TRP A 224 19.61 0.64 -33.25
C TRP A 224 18.29 0.37 -33.97
N GLY A 225 18.29 -0.60 -34.88
CA GLY A 225 17.13 -0.91 -35.72
C GLY A 225 16.83 0.12 -36.82
N GLY A 226 17.50 1.29 -36.84
CA GLY A 226 17.33 2.28 -37.91
C GLY A 226 15.97 2.97 -37.94
N PHE A 227 15.22 3.01 -36.84
CA PHE A 227 13.93 3.68 -36.75
C PHE A 227 14.00 4.98 -35.92
N TYR A 228 12.96 5.81 -36.03
CA TYR A 228 12.78 7.02 -35.22
C TYR A 228 11.36 7.10 -34.64
N GLU A 229 11.27 7.29 -33.33
CA GLU A 229 10.02 7.53 -32.61
C GLU A 229 9.79 9.04 -32.49
N SER A 230 8.79 9.56 -33.21
CA SER A 230 8.54 11.00 -33.24
C SER A 230 7.68 11.50 -32.07
N GLY A 231 6.94 10.60 -31.41
CA GLY A 231 5.86 10.95 -30.47
C GLY A 231 4.67 11.65 -31.12
N LEU A 232 4.66 11.86 -32.45
CA LEU A 232 3.61 12.59 -33.18
C LEU A 232 2.57 11.67 -33.84
N THR A 233 2.92 10.39 -34.00
CA THR A 233 2.01 9.35 -34.47
C THR A 233 2.32 8.05 -33.76
N GLU A 234 1.35 7.13 -33.69
CA GLU A 234 1.52 5.75 -33.20
C GLU A 234 2.56 4.92 -33.99
N LYS A 235 2.96 5.41 -35.18
CA LYS A 235 3.96 4.79 -36.05
C LYS A 235 5.34 5.36 -35.79
N VAL A 236 6.33 4.50 -35.95
CA VAL A 236 7.73 4.90 -36.08
C VAL A 236 8.08 5.13 -37.54
N ASP A 237 9.08 5.97 -37.78
CA ASP A 237 9.66 6.15 -39.10
C ASP A 237 10.81 5.14 -39.31
N LEU A 238 10.82 4.40 -40.42
CA LEU A 238 11.76 3.31 -40.67
C LEU A 238 12.83 3.70 -41.71
N ALA A 239 14.09 3.32 -41.47
CA ALA A 239 15.16 3.47 -42.43
C ALA A 239 14.96 2.57 -43.68
N PRO A 240 15.39 3.02 -44.87
CA PRO A 240 15.13 2.31 -46.12
C PRO A 240 16.02 1.08 -46.34
N ALA A 241 17.05 0.86 -45.51
CA ALA A 241 18.00 -0.23 -45.69
C ALA A 241 18.71 -0.61 -44.37
N PRO A 242 19.21 -1.85 -44.25
CA PRO A 242 20.02 -2.26 -43.10
C PRO A 242 21.22 -1.37 -42.82
N GLY A 243 21.46 -1.07 -41.55
CA GLY A 243 22.56 -0.21 -41.09
C GLY A 243 22.41 1.27 -41.40
N ALA A 244 21.33 1.69 -42.07
CA ALA A 244 20.97 3.10 -42.18
C ALA A 244 20.17 3.54 -40.96
N CYS A 245 20.38 4.78 -40.51
CA CYS A 245 19.51 5.42 -39.53
C CYS A 245 18.47 6.29 -40.23
N PHE A 246 17.22 6.24 -39.80
CA PHE A 246 16.22 7.21 -40.25
C PHE A 246 16.66 8.61 -39.83
N ARG A 247 16.53 9.59 -40.73
CA ARG A 247 16.88 10.99 -40.42
C ARG A 247 15.59 11.78 -40.34
N SER A 248 15.21 12.15 -39.12
CA SER A 248 13.97 12.87 -38.84
C SER A 248 13.88 14.24 -39.52
N GLY A 249 15.02 14.79 -39.97
CA GLY A 249 15.10 16.14 -40.54
C GLY A 249 15.00 17.24 -39.47
N PHE A 250 14.80 16.86 -38.20
CA PHE A 250 14.84 17.74 -37.03
C PHE A 250 16.23 17.77 -36.37
N ASP A 251 17.21 17.04 -36.91
CA ASP A 251 18.58 16.93 -36.36
C ASP A 251 19.31 18.30 -36.23
N ASP A 252 18.88 19.32 -36.98
CA ASP A 252 19.43 20.69 -36.97
C ASP A 252 18.55 21.74 -36.25
N LEU A 253 17.37 21.34 -35.76
CA LEU A 253 16.44 22.26 -35.08
C LEU A 253 16.57 22.08 -33.57
N VAL A 254 16.71 23.20 -32.85
CA VAL A 254 16.49 23.27 -31.40
C VAL A 254 15.00 23.03 -31.16
N VAL A 255 14.55 21.78 -31.27
CA VAL A 255 13.22 21.37 -30.87
C VAL A 255 13.23 21.38 -29.35
N ASN A 256 12.29 22.11 -28.74
CA ASN A 256 12.09 22.06 -27.30
C ASN A 256 11.96 20.59 -26.90
N TYR A 257 12.89 20.10 -26.07
CA TYR A 257 12.94 18.75 -25.51
C TYR A 257 11.53 18.23 -25.23
N ARG A 258 11.02 17.36 -26.11
CA ARG A 258 9.86 16.54 -25.84
C ARG A 258 10.44 15.16 -25.53
N HIS A 259 10.64 14.85 -24.25
CA HIS A 259 10.90 13.48 -23.86
C HIS A 259 9.64 12.67 -24.22
N ALA A 260 9.70 11.87 -25.28
CA ALA A 260 8.79 10.76 -25.47
C ALA A 260 9.27 9.65 -24.52
N GLY A 261 8.40 9.20 -23.63
CA GLY A 261 8.69 8.07 -22.76
C GLY A 261 8.41 6.79 -23.51
N SER A 262 9.32 5.82 -23.45
CA SER A 262 9.23 4.59 -24.24
C SER A 262 9.39 3.34 -23.39
N THR A 263 8.61 2.30 -23.66
CA THR A 263 8.77 0.97 -23.06
C THR A 263 9.19 -0.02 -24.11
N SER A 264 10.24 -0.79 -23.82
CA SER A 264 10.85 -1.71 -24.78
C SER A 264 10.80 -3.15 -24.28
N LEU A 265 10.18 -4.03 -25.07
CA LEU A 265 10.29 -5.48 -24.91
C LEU A 265 10.93 -6.07 -26.16
N THR A 266 12.09 -6.71 -25.99
CA THR A 266 12.77 -7.44 -27.07
C THR A 266 12.42 -8.92 -27.03
N LEU A 267 12.11 -9.50 -28.20
CA LEU A 267 11.76 -10.91 -28.35
C LEU A 267 12.20 -11.40 -29.74
N ASP A 268 12.58 -12.67 -29.84
CA ASP A 268 12.70 -13.36 -31.14
C ASP A 268 11.32 -13.93 -31.49
N MET A 269 10.61 -13.29 -32.42
CA MET A 269 9.25 -13.63 -32.82
C MET A 269 9.16 -14.40 -34.14
N ASP A 270 10.24 -14.50 -34.92
CA ASP A 270 10.23 -15.25 -36.17
C ASP A 270 11.21 -16.44 -36.24
N GLY A 271 12.03 -16.59 -35.20
CA GLY A 271 12.88 -17.75 -34.92
C GLY A 271 14.22 -17.70 -35.64
N ASP A 272 14.67 -16.53 -36.07
CA ASP A 272 15.94 -16.35 -36.78
C ASP A 272 17.11 -15.99 -35.84
N GLY A 273 16.83 -15.84 -34.54
CA GLY A 273 17.78 -15.61 -33.48
C GLY A 273 18.06 -14.14 -33.20
N ASP A 274 17.63 -13.21 -34.06
CA ASP A 274 17.72 -11.79 -33.76
C ASP A 274 16.48 -11.29 -32.99
N LYS A 275 16.53 -10.04 -32.53
CA LYS A 275 15.48 -9.47 -31.66
C LYS A 275 14.61 -8.50 -32.43
N GLU A 276 13.31 -8.75 -32.40
CA GLU A 276 12.28 -7.75 -32.62
C GLU A 276 12.08 -6.84 -31.42
N LEU A 277 11.33 -5.77 -31.62
CA LEU A 277 10.95 -4.83 -30.57
C LEU A 277 9.43 -4.66 -30.51
N ILE A 278 8.85 -4.87 -29.34
CA ILE A 278 7.50 -4.40 -29.01
C ILE A 278 7.66 -3.09 -28.24
N LEU A 279 7.16 -2.01 -28.82
CA LEU A 279 7.32 -0.65 -28.34
C LEU A 279 5.98 -0.10 -27.80
N GLY A 280 6.04 0.55 -26.63
CA GLY A 280 4.97 1.40 -26.11
C GLY A 280 5.45 2.84 -25.96
N ASP A 281 4.62 3.80 -26.36
CA ASP A 281 4.90 5.24 -26.33
C ASP A 281 3.98 5.91 -25.29
N VAL A 282 4.53 6.81 -24.48
CA VAL A 282 3.78 7.57 -23.47
C VAL A 282 2.57 8.33 -24.01
N SER A 283 2.60 8.64 -25.30
CA SER A 283 1.61 9.46 -26.01
C SER A 283 0.43 8.64 -26.55
N TYR A 284 0.54 7.31 -26.57
CA TYR A 284 -0.43 6.42 -27.22
C TYR A 284 -0.85 5.25 -26.34
N ASN A 285 -1.97 4.64 -26.72
CA ASN A 285 -2.59 3.54 -25.97
C ASN A 285 -2.24 2.16 -26.54
N ASN A 286 -1.70 2.12 -27.76
CA ASN A 286 -1.39 0.89 -28.47
C ASN A 286 0.06 0.46 -28.25
N LEU A 287 0.34 -0.82 -28.53
CA LEU A 287 1.69 -1.30 -28.77
C LEU A 287 2.01 -1.25 -30.26
N ASN A 288 3.29 -1.02 -30.58
CA ASN A 288 3.84 -1.11 -31.92
C ASN A 288 4.89 -2.21 -31.98
N TYR A 289 4.59 -3.30 -32.67
CA TYR A 289 5.57 -4.35 -32.94
C TYR A 289 6.41 -3.98 -34.15
N LEU A 290 7.73 -3.97 -34.00
CA LEU A 290 8.70 -3.72 -35.06
C LEU A 290 9.41 -5.02 -35.39
N ARG A 291 9.30 -5.44 -36.65
CA ARG A 291 10.01 -6.60 -37.15
C ARG A 291 11.44 -6.24 -37.49
N ASN A 292 12.40 -7.05 -37.04
CA ASN A 292 13.78 -6.96 -37.44
C ASN A 292 13.99 -7.82 -38.70
N GLY A 293 14.25 -7.19 -39.84
CA GLY A 293 14.62 -7.86 -41.09
C GLY A 293 16.13 -8.02 -41.25
N GLY A 294 16.90 -7.77 -40.19
CA GLY A 294 18.35 -7.65 -40.17
C GLY A 294 19.06 -8.90 -39.66
N SER A 295 19.91 -8.71 -38.65
CA SER A 295 20.59 -9.77 -37.91
C SER A 295 21.01 -9.23 -36.54
N CYS A 296 21.44 -10.10 -35.61
CA CYS A 296 21.94 -9.65 -34.30
C CYS A 296 23.07 -8.62 -34.37
N LYS A 297 23.91 -8.64 -35.42
CA LYS A 297 25.02 -7.69 -35.55
C LYS A 297 24.63 -6.39 -36.26
N VAL A 298 23.57 -6.41 -37.07
CA VAL A 298 23.05 -5.25 -37.79
C VAL A 298 21.52 -5.32 -37.80
N ALA A 299 20.91 -4.85 -36.71
CA ALA A 299 19.46 -4.76 -36.61
C ALA A 299 18.89 -3.77 -37.65
N TRP A 300 17.74 -4.12 -38.22
CA TRP A 300 17.00 -3.28 -39.16
C TRP A 300 15.51 -3.52 -39.02
N MET A 301 14.82 -2.55 -38.41
CA MET A 301 13.36 -2.57 -38.32
C MET A 301 12.78 -2.25 -39.70
N ASP A 302 12.26 -3.28 -40.38
CA ASP A 302 11.83 -3.20 -41.78
C ASP A 302 10.31 -3.14 -41.93
N GLN A 303 9.57 -3.61 -40.92
CA GLN A 303 8.12 -3.64 -40.86
C GLN A 303 7.62 -3.28 -39.47
N GLN A 304 6.36 -2.84 -39.41
CA GLN A 304 5.71 -2.52 -38.14
C GLN A 304 4.24 -2.94 -38.14
N ASP A 305 3.76 -3.35 -36.97
CA ASP A 305 2.36 -3.51 -36.61
C ASP A 305 2.04 -2.53 -35.48
N ASN A 306 1.55 -1.34 -35.85
CA ASN A 306 1.19 -0.29 -34.90
C ASN A 306 -0.20 -0.49 -34.27
N GLN A 307 -0.79 -1.69 -34.37
CA GLN A 307 -2.03 -2.09 -33.71
C GLN A 307 -1.83 -3.48 -33.09
N PHE A 308 -0.67 -3.69 -32.46
CA PHE A 308 -0.26 -5.01 -32.01
C PHE A 308 -1.09 -5.50 -30.80
N PRO A 309 -1.51 -6.78 -30.78
CA PRO A 309 -1.45 -7.74 -31.89
C PRO A 309 -2.60 -7.53 -32.89
N SER A 310 -2.31 -7.15 -34.14
CA SER A 310 -3.35 -6.88 -35.16
C SER A 310 -4.11 -8.13 -35.63
N SER A 311 -3.58 -9.31 -35.31
CA SER A 311 -4.20 -10.60 -35.63
C SER A 311 -5.32 -11.00 -34.66
N ASP A 312 -5.49 -10.30 -33.54
CA ASP A 312 -6.53 -10.54 -32.54
C ASP A 312 -7.12 -9.20 -32.04
N THR A 313 -7.33 -9.02 -30.74
CA THR A 313 -7.72 -7.74 -30.14
C THR A 313 -6.46 -6.90 -29.93
N PRO A 314 -6.31 -5.74 -30.60
CA PRO A 314 -5.18 -4.85 -30.34
C PRO A 314 -5.16 -4.36 -28.90
N VAL A 315 -3.97 -4.08 -28.38
CA VAL A 315 -3.85 -3.33 -27.13
C VAL A 315 -4.40 -1.93 -27.34
N ASP A 316 -5.31 -1.54 -26.45
CA ASP A 316 -5.80 -0.17 -26.30
C ASP A 316 -5.90 0.08 -24.79
N LEU A 317 -4.74 0.40 -24.20
CA LEU A 317 -4.58 0.63 -22.78
C LEU A 317 -4.18 2.11 -22.59
N PRO A 318 -5.03 2.94 -21.95
CA PRO A 318 -4.82 4.36 -21.85
C PRO A 318 -3.48 4.78 -21.26
N LEU A 319 -2.72 5.55 -22.05
CA LEU A 319 -1.42 6.13 -21.74
C LEU A 319 -0.35 5.09 -21.37
N PHE A 320 0.59 4.89 -22.30
CA PHE A 320 1.88 4.28 -22.04
C PHE A 320 1.86 2.79 -21.66
N PRO A 321 1.36 1.90 -22.53
CA PRO A 321 1.37 0.46 -22.26
C PRO A 321 2.79 -0.12 -22.27
N ALA A 322 3.08 -1.03 -21.34
CA ALA A 322 4.30 -1.84 -21.30
C ALA A 322 3.96 -3.32 -21.47
N ALA A 323 4.81 -4.04 -22.21
CA ALA A 323 4.62 -5.47 -22.48
C ALA A 323 5.67 -6.32 -21.73
N PHE A 324 5.27 -7.52 -21.32
CA PHE A 324 6.12 -8.50 -20.62
C PHE A 324 5.86 -9.89 -21.20
N SER A 325 6.90 -10.72 -21.31
CA SER A 325 6.80 -12.08 -21.87
C SER A 325 7.24 -13.14 -20.87
N LEU A 326 6.28 -13.97 -20.45
CA LEU A 326 6.42 -15.00 -19.42
C LEU A 326 5.31 -16.05 -19.58
N ASP A 327 5.50 -17.26 -19.06
CA ASP A 327 4.48 -18.34 -19.05
C ASP A 327 3.44 -18.07 -17.96
N LEU A 328 2.23 -17.62 -18.34
CA LEU A 328 1.20 -17.15 -17.41
C LEU A 328 0.14 -18.21 -17.11
N ASP A 329 -0.02 -19.21 -17.98
CA ASP A 329 -0.96 -20.31 -17.81
C ASP A 329 -0.32 -21.69 -17.55
N PHE A 330 1.00 -21.68 -17.35
CA PHE A 330 1.83 -22.82 -16.95
C PHE A 330 1.89 -23.94 -17.99
N ASP A 331 1.75 -23.61 -19.27
CA ASP A 331 1.83 -24.56 -20.39
C ASP A 331 3.22 -24.69 -21.03
N GLY A 332 4.18 -23.88 -20.56
CA GLY A 332 5.57 -23.86 -20.99
C GLY A 332 5.84 -22.94 -22.19
N ALA A 333 4.82 -22.34 -22.80
CA ALA A 333 4.98 -21.30 -23.80
C ALA A 333 4.98 -19.93 -23.12
N LYS A 334 5.85 -19.02 -23.57
CA LYS A 334 5.78 -17.63 -23.11
C LYS A 334 4.57 -16.94 -23.73
N ASP A 335 3.75 -16.36 -22.87
CA ASP A 335 2.61 -15.52 -23.16
C ASP A 335 3.01 -14.03 -23.20
N LEU A 336 2.02 -13.16 -23.40
CA LEU A 336 2.19 -11.70 -23.34
C LEU A 336 1.27 -11.12 -22.26
N ALA A 337 1.87 -10.47 -21.25
CA ALA A 337 1.17 -9.57 -20.34
C ALA A 337 1.38 -8.13 -20.80
N VAL A 338 0.34 -7.30 -20.70
CA VAL A 338 0.41 -5.86 -21.00
C VAL A 338 -0.24 -5.08 -19.87
N SER A 339 0.45 -4.04 -19.38
CA SER A 339 -0.02 -3.20 -18.27
C SER A 339 0.30 -1.72 -18.52
N PRO A 340 -0.33 -0.78 -17.79
CA PRO A 340 0.04 0.62 -17.85
C PRO A 340 1.43 0.86 -17.24
N SER A 341 2.17 1.79 -17.83
CA SER A 341 3.44 2.28 -17.30
C SER A 341 3.34 3.72 -16.78
N SER A 342 2.23 4.43 -17.01
CA SER A 342 2.00 5.76 -16.45
C SER A 342 1.31 5.71 -15.09
N ARG A 343 1.86 6.47 -14.14
CA ARG A 343 1.32 6.64 -12.77
C ARG A 343 -0.02 7.38 -12.70
N PHE A 344 -0.35 8.13 -13.74
CA PHE A 344 -1.50 9.03 -13.74
C PHE A 344 -2.29 8.88 -15.03
N GLY A 345 -3.61 8.88 -14.88
CA GLY A 345 -4.55 8.94 -16.00
C GLY A 345 -4.62 7.66 -16.84
N SER A 346 -4.25 6.52 -16.27
CA SER A 346 -4.25 5.22 -16.94
C SER A 346 -5.22 4.25 -16.27
N GLU A 347 -5.56 3.18 -17.00
CA GLU A 347 -6.42 2.08 -16.52
C GLU A 347 -5.90 1.50 -15.19
N ASN A 348 -6.77 1.37 -14.19
CA ASN A 348 -6.39 1.04 -12.82
C ASN A 348 -7.21 -0.10 -12.18
N TYR A 349 -8.04 -0.81 -12.96
CA TYR A 349 -8.74 -2.03 -12.49
C TYR A 349 -8.84 -3.12 -13.58
N HIS A 350 -8.65 -2.77 -14.85
CA HIS A 350 -8.34 -3.71 -15.92
C HIS A 350 -6.88 -3.52 -16.40
N ALA A 351 -5.96 -3.46 -15.43
CA ALA A 351 -4.58 -3.03 -15.64
C ALA A 351 -3.58 -4.15 -16.00
N ILE A 352 -4.02 -5.41 -16.12
CA ILE A 352 -3.13 -6.52 -16.52
C ILE A 352 -3.82 -7.38 -17.59
N TRP A 353 -3.52 -7.08 -18.85
CA TRP A 353 -4.05 -7.80 -19.99
C TRP A 353 -3.20 -9.02 -20.28
N PHE A 354 -3.81 -10.19 -20.15
CA PHE A 354 -3.20 -11.48 -20.45
C PHE A 354 -3.61 -11.95 -21.85
N TYR A 355 -2.62 -12.11 -22.72
CA TYR A 355 -2.76 -12.76 -24.02
C TYR A 355 -2.03 -14.10 -24.03
N LYS A 356 -2.80 -15.19 -24.22
CA LYS A 356 -2.23 -16.53 -24.36
C LYS A 356 -1.52 -16.66 -25.71
N ASN A 357 -0.34 -17.27 -25.70
CA ASN A 357 0.34 -17.71 -26.91
C ASN A 357 -0.30 -19.00 -27.44
N ILE A 358 -0.96 -18.92 -28.59
CA ILE A 358 -1.54 -20.05 -29.32
C ILE A 358 -0.66 -20.54 -30.48
N GLY A 359 0.51 -19.91 -30.65
CA GLY A 359 1.51 -20.22 -31.67
C GLY A 359 2.57 -21.20 -31.18
N THR A 360 3.81 -21.00 -31.63
CA THR A 360 4.99 -21.75 -31.18
C THR A 360 5.97 -20.82 -30.47
N ALA A 361 6.92 -21.36 -29.69
CA ALA A 361 7.94 -20.55 -29.03
C ALA A 361 8.72 -19.64 -29.99
N SER A 362 9.01 -20.10 -31.22
CA SER A 362 9.74 -19.32 -32.24
C SER A 362 8.84 -18.51 -33.18
N LYS A 363 7.52 -18.61 -33.02
CA LYS A 363 6.50 -17.88 -33.81
C LYS A 363 5.26 -17.68 -32.93
N PRO A 364 5.35 -16.83 -31.89
CA PRO A 364 4.25 -16.63 -30.98
C PRO A 364 3.05 -16.01 -31.71
N ALA A 365 1.85 -16.36 -31.26
CA ALA A 365 0.61 -15.75 -31.73
C ALA A 365 -0.28 -15.49 -30.54
N PHE A 366 -0.55 -14.22 -30.24
CA PHE A 366 -1.18 -13.81 -28.99
C PHE A 366 -2.69 -13.63 -29.14
N ARG A 367 -3.46 -14.21 -28.22
CA ARG A 367 -4.92 -14.07 -28.14
C ARG A 367 -5.36 -13.63 -26.75
N LEU A 368 -6.11 -12.53 -26.67
CA LEU A 368 -6.57 -11.97 -25.41
C LEU A 368 -7.43 -12.99 -24.63
N GLN A 369 -7.10 -13.21 -23.37
CA GLN A 369 -7.87 -14.07 -22.45
C GLN A 369 -8.59 -13.24 -21.38
N GLN A 370 -7.90 -12.26 -20.80
CA GLN A 370 -8.34 -11.52 -19.62
C GLN A 370 -7.71 -10.12 -19.59
N LYS A 371 -8.37 -9.13 -18.97
CA LYS A 371 -7.85 -7.75 -18.81
C LYS A 371 -7.50 -7.37 -17.36
N ASP A 372 -7.97 -8.15 -16.40
CA ASP A 372 -7.79 -8.01 -14.96
C ASP A 372 -7.03 -9.21 -14.37
N PHE A 373 -6.06 -9.77 -15.10
CA PHE A 373 -5.27 -10.91 -14.64
C PHE A 373 -4.65 -10.61 -13.26
N LEU A 374 -4.78 -11.55 -12.31
CA LEU A 374 -4.47 -11.42 -10.87
C LEU A 374 -5.34 -10.43 -10.11
N ILE A 375 -5.72 -9.30 -10.70
CA ILE A 375 -6.59 -8.28 -10.08
C ILE A 375 -7.95 -8.89 -9.71
N ASP A 376 -8.47 -9.82 -10.53
CA ASP A 376 -9.71 -10.56 -10.27
C ASP A 376 -9.66 -11.43 -8.99
N GLN A 377 -8.46 -11.67 -8.45
CA GLN A 377 -8.21 -12.48 -7.26
C GLN A 377 -7.95 -11.66 -6.00
N MET A 378 -8.04 -10.33 -6.06
CA MET A 378 -7.74 -9.46 -4.93
C MET A 378 -8.81 -8.39 -4.67
N ILE A 379 -8.70 -7.72 -3.51
CA ILE A 379 -9.41 -6.45 -3.30
C ILE A 379 -8.61 -5.40 -4.08
N ASP A 380 -9.24 -4.86 -5.12
CA ASP A 380 -8.73 -3.72 -5.88
C ASP A 380 -9.91 -2.82 -6.25
N LEU A 381 -9.76 -1.52 -5.95
CA LEU A 381 -10.78 -0.49 -6.07
C LEU A 381 -10.28 0.72 -6.91
N GLY A 382 -9.26 0.51 -7.75
CA GLY A 382 -8.68 1.55 -8.61
C GLY A 382 -7.53 2.29 -7.93
N THR A 383 -7.58 3.62 -7.86
CA THR A 383 -6.52 4.40 -7.20
C THR A 383 -6.94 4.79 -5.79
N GLY A 384 -6.02 4.68 -4.83
CA GLY A 384 -6.12 5.26 -3.49
C GLY A 384 -7.21 4.67 -2.59
N ALA A 385 -7.02 3.45 -2.08
CA ALA A 385 -7.95 2.84 -1.14
C ALA A 385 -7.84 3.45 0.27
N ASN A 386 -8.99 3.81 0.85
CA ASN A 386 -9.13 4.43 2.17
C ASN A 386 -10.08 3.57 3.04
N PRO A 387 -9.56 2.55 3.76
CA PRO A 387 -10.38 1.64 4.56
C PRO A 387 -10.85 2.29 5.87
N THR A 388 -11.98 1.81 6.37
CA THR A 388 -12.48 2.01 7.73
C THR A 388 -13.33 0.80 8.15
N LEU A 389 -13.55 0.64 9.44
CA LEU A 389 -14.23 -0.52 10.02
C LEU A 389 -15.40 -0.07 10.90
N ALA A 390 -16.59 -0.62 10.66
CA ALA A 390 -17.80 -0.35 11.45
C ALA A 390 -18.81 -1.48 11.28
N ASP A 391 -19.65 -1.73 12.28
CA ASP A 391 -20.80 -2.62 12.17
C ASP A 391 -21.94 -1.89 11.44
N VAL A 392 -21.98 -1.99 10.10
CA VAL A 392 -22.91 -1.18 9.30
C VAL A 392 -24.30 -1.81 9.24
N ASN A 393 -24.41 -3.11 9.49
CA ASN A 393 -25.67 -3.85 9.41
C ASN A 393 -26.30 -4.13 10.79
N GLY A 394 -25.60 -3.81 11.89
CA GLY A 394 -26.05 -3.97 13.27
C GLY A 394 -26.03 -5.41 13.78
N ASP A 395 -25.16 -6.27 13.25
CA ASP A 395 -25.04 -7.67 13.65
C ASP A 395 -23.95 -7.94 14.71
N GLY A 396 -23.23 -6.89 15.11
CA GLY A 396 -22.16 -6.93 16.10
C GLY A 396 -20.79 -7.32 15.54
N LEU A 397 -20.63 -7.43 14.22
CA LEU A 397 -19.36 -7.70 13.55
C LEU A 397 -18.84 -6.45 12.86
N PHE A 398 -17.52 -6.24 12.88
CA PHE A 398 -16.92 -5.17 12.08
C PHE A 398 -16.99 -5.50 10.60
N ASP A 399 -17.69 -4.67 9.83
CA ASP A 399 -17.69 -4.66 8.38
C ASP A 399 -16.59 -3.72 7.86
N LEU A 400 -16.21 -3.92 6.60
CA LEU A 400 -15.18 -3.14 5.94
C LEU A 400 -15.82 -2.18 4.91
N VAL A 401 -15.63 -0.89 5.15
CA VAL A 401 -16.01 0.19 4.21
C VAL A 401 -14.75 0.79 3.64
N VAL A 402 -14.68 0.95 2.32
CA VAL A 402 -13.47 1.42 1.64
C VAL A 402 -13.83 2.50 0.65
N GLY A 403 -13.38 3.73 0.92
CA GLY A 403 -13.42 4.78 -0.09
C GLY A 403 -12.26 4.64 -1.07
N ASN A 404 -12.39 5.23 -2.26
CA ASN A 404 -11.29 5.28 -3.23
C ASN A 404 -11.04 6.70 -3.77
N GLN A 405 -9.83 6.93 -4.28
CA GLN A 405 -9.49 8.16 -5.00
C GLN A 405 -10.22 8.23 -6.34
N SER A 406 -10.16 7.17 -7.15
CA SER A 406 -10.88 7.10 -8.42
C SER A 406 -10.78 5.71 -9.04
N LEU A 407 -11.86 5.24 -9.67
CA LEU A 407 -11.79 4.25 -10.73
C LEU A 407 -11.55 4.95 -12.07
N PHE A 408 -10.73 4.33 -12.91
CA PHE A 408 -10.45 4.85 -14.24
C PHE A 408 -11.71 4.91 -15.10
N SER A 409 -11.84 5.99 -15.86
CA SER A 409 -12.87 6.19 -16.88
C SER A 409 -12.30 7.03 -18.00
N ASP A 410 -12.72 6.77 -19.24
CA ASP A 410 -12.30 7.53 -20.41
C ASP A 410 -12.73 9.01 -20.27
N GLY A 411 -11.78 9.89 -19.98
CA GLY A 411 -12.02 11.33 -19.82
C GLY A 411 -11.39 11.91 -18.56
N ALA A 412 -11.97 13.02 -18.06
CA ALA A 412 -11.53 13.68 -16.83
C ALA A 412 -12.40 13.32 -15.61
N ASP A 413 -13.32 12.39 -15.80
CA ASP A 413 -14.28 11.90 -14.81
C ASP A 413 -13.51 11.19 -13.68
N ARG A 414 -14.02 11.36 -12.46
CA ARG A 414 -13.38 10.84 -11.23
C ARG A 414 -14.40 10.00 -10.51
N ASN A 415 -14.45 8.73 -10.89
CA ASN A 415 -15.42 7.78 -10.37
C ASN A 415 -14.99 7.26 -8.99
N SER A 416 -15.08 8.13 -7.98
CA SER A 416 -14.90 7.77 -6.57
C SER A 416 -16.20 7.22 -5.99
N SER A 417 -16.10 6.31 -5.03
CA SER A 417 -17.23 5.62 -4.41
C SER A 417 -16.86 5.12 -3.02
N LEU A 418 -17.82 4.53 -2.32
CA LEU A 418 -17.56 3.72 -1.12
C LEU A 418 -17.90 2.26 -1.43
N ALA A 419 -16.91 1.37 -1.41
CA ALA A 419 -17.14 -0.06 -1.45
C ALA A 419 -17.51 -0.59 -0.06
N LEU A 420 -18.38 -1.62 -0.01
CA LEU A 420 -18.80 -2.28 1.22
C LEU A 420 -18.57 -3.78 1.14
N TYR A 421 -17.93 -4.32 2.17
CA TYR A 421 -17.76 -5.73 2.43
C TYR A 421 -18.31 -6.07 3.81
N LEU A 422 -19.35 -6.89 3.87
CA LEU A 422 -19.94 -7.31 5.15
C LEU A 422 -19.13 -8.47 5.75
N ASN A 423 -18.93 -8.48 7.06
CA ASN A 423 -18.37 -9.64 7.74
C ASN A 423 -19.47 -10.69 7.96
N VAL A 424 -19.48 -11.73 7.13
CA VAL A 424 -20.45 -12.84 7.18
C VAL A 424 -19.93 -14.05 7.97
N GLY A 425 -18.78 -13.91 8.61
CA GLY A 425 -18.13 -14.94 9.42
C GLY A 425 -18.62 -14.92 10.87
N SER A 426 -17.67 -14.87 11.80
CA SER A 426 -17.94 -14.72 13.23
C SER A 426 -16.96 -13.73 13.85
N ALA A 427 -17.22 -13.34 15.11
CA ALA A 427 -16.36 -12.41 15.85
C ALA A 427 -14.92 -12.93 16.04
N THR A 428 -14.69 -14.24 15.97
CA THR A 428 -13.35 -14.85 16.13
C THR A 428 -12.75 -15.36 14.82
N GLU A 429 -13.56 -15.52 13.79
CA GLU A 429 -13.16 -16.01 12.47
C GLU A 429 -13.90 -15.18 11.42
N PRO A 430 -13.40 -13.96 11.12
CA PRO A 430 -14.07 -13.05 10.18
C PRO A 430 -14.01 -13.61 8.75
N VAL A 431 -15.02 -13.26 7.95
CA VAL A 431 -15.08 -13.53 6.51
C VAL A 431 -15.75 -12.35 5.84
N PHE A 432 -15.06 -11.64 4.95
CA PHE A 432 -15.64 -10.48 4.27
C PHE A 432 -16.33 -10.88 2.96
N GLU A 433 -17.59 -10.49 2.77
CA GLU A 433 -18.35 -10.67 1.53
C GLU A 433 -18.59 -9.33 0.85
N TRP A 434 -18.08 -9.18 -0.38
CA TRP A 434 -18.30 -8.00 -1.22
C TRP A 434 -19.81 -7.82 -1.48
N THR A 435 -20.33 -6.68 -1.06
CA THR A 435 -21.77 -6.39 -1.07
C THR A 435 -22.12 -5.24 -2.03
N SER A 436 -21.27 -4.21 -2.11
CA SER A 436 -21.49 -3.08 -3.01
C SER A 436 -20.17 -2.47 -3.46
N SER A 437 -20.10 -2.01 -4.71
CA SER A 437 -19.04 -1.13 -5.21
C SER A 437 -19.33 0.35 -4.98
N ASP A 438 -20.57 0.72 -4.69
CA ASP A 438 -20.98 2.12 -4.50
C ASP A 438 -22.08 2.22 -3.42
N TRP A 439 -21.71 1.84 -2.21
CA TRP A 439 -22.54 1.96 -1.03
C TRP A 439 -22.92 3.44 -0.78
N LEU A 440 -24.19 3.65 -0.45
CA LEU A 440 -24.81 4.97 -0.30
C LEU A 440 -24.76 5.85 -1.57
N ASN A 441 -24.44 5.28 -2.73
CA ASN A 441 -24.45 5.97 -4.03
C ASN A 441 -23.53 7.22 -4.04
N PHE A 442 -22.34 7.10 -3.45
CA PHE A 442 -21.35 8.17 -3.37
C PHE A 442 -20.79 8.57 -4.73
N SER A 443 -20.79 7.67 -5.72
CA SER A 443 -20.38 8.00 -7.10
C SER A 443 -21.22 9.12 -7.71
N ALA A 444 -22.48 9.29 -7.29
CA ALA A 444 -23.35 10.36 -7.77
C ALA A 444 -22.94 11.77 -7.27
N LEU A 445 -21.95 11.87 -6.38
CA LEU A 445 -21.37 13.14 -5.93
C LEU A 445 -20.29 13.67 -6.89
N GLU A 446 -20.01 12.93 -7.96
CA GLU A 446 -19.10 13.34 -9.04
C GLU A 446 -19.37 14.79 -9.51
N GLY A 447 -18.28 15.50 -9.81
CA GLY A 447 -18.31 16.93 -10.16
C GLY A 447 -18.40 17.88 -8.97
N ASN A 448 -18.81 17.41 -7.78
CA ASN A 448 -18.82 18.20 -6.55
C ASN A 448 -17.77 17.76 -5.53
N SER A 449 -17.48 16.46 -5.44
CA SER A 449 -16.50 15.88 -4.54
C SER A 449 -16.00 14.53 -5.05
N PHE A 450 -14.78 14.15 -4.67
CA PHE A 450 -14.14 12.89 -5.05
C PHE A 450 -13.00 12.60 -4.05
N GLY A 451 -12.48 11.37 -4.08
CA GLY A 451 -11.40 10.94 -3.19
C GLY A 451 -11.82 10.71 -1.76
N PHE A 452 -12.78 9.80 -1.56
CA PHE A 452 -13.46 9.64 -0.31
C PHE A 452 -12.62 8.90 0.74
N CYS A 453 -12.50 9.51 1.93
CA CYS A 453 -11.84 8.95 3.11
C CYS A 453 -12.89 8.79 4.24
N PRO A 454 -13.60 7.66 4.34
CA PRO A 454 -14.68 7.49 5.31
C PRO A 454 -14.14 7.30 6.75
N SER A 455 -14.86 7.85 7.72
CA SER A 455 -14.65 7.67 9.16
C SER A 455 -16.00 7.59 9.86
N PHE A 456 -16.09 6.78 10.90
CA PHE A 456 -17.28 6.65 11.72
C PHE A 456 -17.03 7.17 13.14
N GLY A 457 -18.06 7.74 13.75
CA GLY A 457 -18.04 8.18 15.15
C GLY A 457 -19.38 8.77 15.58
N ASP A 458 -19.75 8.56 16.83
CA ASP A 458 -20.98 9.09 17.43
C ASP A 458 -20.84 10.60 17.70
N LEU A 459 -21.02 11.43 16.66
CA LEU A 459 -20.64 12.84 16.67
C LEU A 459 -21.65 13.68 17.48
N ASP A 460 -22.91 13.28 17.47
CA ASP A 460 -23.99 13.92 18.21
C ASP A 460 -24.25 13.26 19.59
N GLN A 461 -23.62 12.12 19.88
CA GLN A 461 -23.72 11.37 21.14
C GLN A 461 -25.09 10.74 21.40
N ASP A 462 -25.85 10.40 20.37
CA ASP A 462 -27.14 9.70 20.51
C ASP A 462 -26.99 8.18 20.70
N GLY A 463 -25.77 7.66 20.54
CA GLY A 463 -25.40 6.27 20.77
C GLY A 463 -25.28 5.44 19.50
N ASP A 464 -25.46 6.03 18.32
CA ASP A 464 -25.12 5.42 17.04
C ASP A 464 -23.94 6.11 16.33
N LEU A 465 -23.34 5.47 15.33
CA LEU A 465 -22.17 6.04 14.65
C LEU A 465 -22.59 6.82 13.41
N ASP A 466 -22.19 8.08 13.34
CA ASP A 466 -22.33 8.93 12.16
C ASP A 466 -21.21 8.70 11.15
N LEU A 467 -21.46 9.10 9.90
CA LEU A 467 -20.48 9.04 8.82
C LEU A 467 -19.89 10.43 8.55
N VAL A 468 -18.57 10.56 8.74
CA VAL A 468 -17.77 11.72 8.33
C VAL A 468 -16.83 11.28 7.22
N VAL A 469 -16.84 11.95 6.07
CA VAL A 469 -16.01 11.57 4.92
C VAL A 469 -15.12 12.72 4.50
N GLY A 470 -13.81 12.47 4.44
CA GLY A 470 -12.84 13.39 3.85
C GLY A 470 -12.82 13.30 2.32
N GLU A 471 -12.27 14.33 1.67
CA GLU A 471 -12.24 14.47 0.21
C GLU A 471 -11.03 15.26 -0.28
N GLU A 472 -10.74 15.15 -1.58
CA GLU A 472 -9.50 15.69 -2.16
C GLU A 472 -9.40 17.23 -2.09
N ALA A 473 -10.52 17.97 -2.14
CA ALA A 473 -10.50 19.43 -1.99
C ALA A 473 -10.46 19.90 -0.52
N GLY A 474 -10.18 19.01 0.44
CA GLY A 474 -9.89 19.35 1.83
C GLY A 474 -11.12 19.56 2.72
N ARG A 475 -12.34 19.51 2.17
CA ARG A 475 -13.58 19.67 2.95
C ARG A 475 -13.98 18.37 3.62
N LEU A 476 -15.06 18.40 4.39
CA LEU A 476 -15.71 17.20 4.92
C LEU A 476 -17.12 17.05 4.35
N LEU A 477 -17.54 15.81 4.19
CA LEU A 477 -18.93 15.42 4.02
C LEU A 477 -19.42 14.79 5.33
N PHE A 478 -20.70 14.93 5.62
CA PHE A 478 -21.33 14.38 6.82
C PHE A 478 -22.68 13.75 6.48
N ALA A 479 -22.96 12.59 7.05
CA ALA A 479 -24.28 12.00 7.06
C ALA A 479 -24.60 11.47 8.46
N GLU A 480 -25.67 12.01 9.03
CA GLU A 480 -26.26 11.56 10.30
C GLU A 480 -26.77 10.13 10.13
N ASN A 481 -26.44 9.24 11.06
CA ASN A 481 -27.13 7.98 11.17
C ASN A 481 -28.40 8.15 12.02
N VAL A 482 -29.55 7.75 11.46
CA VAL A 482 -30.85 7.84 12.13
C VAL A 482 -31.43 6.46 12.44
N GLY A 483 -30.61 5.41 12.31
CA GLY A 483 -30.98 4.03 12.59
C GLY A 483 -31.18 3.77 14.09
N GLY A 484 -30.41 4.45 14.93
CA GLY A 484 -30.31 4.27 16.38
C GLY A 484 -29.27 3.21 16.77
N ALA A 485 -28.83 3.27 18.03
CA ALA A 485 -27.73 2.46 18.57
C ALA A 485 -27.85 0.95 18.30
N GLY A 486 -26.76 0.36 17.79
CA GLY A 486 -26.63 -1.08 17.55
C GLY A 486 -27.59 -1.66 16.50
N LYS A 487 -28.13 -0.82 15.61
CA LYS A 487 -28.97 -1.25 14.48
C LYS A 487 -28.25 -0.98 13.17
N ALA A 488 -28.74 -1.62 12.11
CA ALA A 488 -28.34 -1.29 10.74
C ALA A 488 -28.38 0.22 10.50
N MET A 489 -27.25 0.76 10.06
CA MET A 489 -27.09 2.18 9.82
C MET A 489 -28.06 2.66 8.74
N GLN A 490 -28.73 3.79 9.00
CA GLN A 490 -29.62 4.43 8.06
C GLN A 490 -29.27 5.91 8.00
N PHE A 491 -28.65 6.33 6.91
CA PHE A 491 -28.16 7.70 6.82
C PHE A 491 -29.23 8.67 6.32
N GLY A 492 -29.24 9.86 6.93
CA GLY A 492 -29.87 11.04 6.37
C GLY A 492 -29.16 11.54 5.10
N PRO A 493 -29.65 12.63 4.48
CA PRO A 493 -29.00 13.21 3.31
C PRO A 493 -27.56 13.63 3.60
N VAL A 494 -26.64 13.30 2.67
CA VAL A 494 -25.24 13.71 2.76
C VAL A 494 -25.12 15.24 2.64
N VAL A 495 -24.45 15.85 3.61
CA VAL A 495 -24.09 17.27 3.63
C VAL A 495 -22.67 17.42 3.12
N ILE A 496 -22.48 18.18 2.04
CA ILE A 496 -21.16 18.52 1.49
C ILE A 496 -20.67 19.84 2.11
N GLY A 497 -19.41 19.88 2.54
CA GLY A 497 -18.84 21.06 3.19
C GLY A 497 -19.29 21.21 4.64
N TYR A 498 -19.31 20.10 5.37
CA TYR A 498 -19.76 20.04 6.76
C TYR A 498 -19.09 21.11 7.63
N GLN A 499 -19.93 21.97 8.21
CA GLN A 499 -19.56 23.16 9.01
C GLN A 499 -18.53 24.12 8.37
N ASN A 500 -18.36 24.07 7.04
CA ASN A 500 -17.32 24.80 6.29
C ASN A 500 -15.89 24.51 6.78
N ILE A 501 -15.65 23.32 7.31
CA ILE A 501 -14.30 22.85 7.61
C ILE A 501 -13.58 22.58 6.28
N ASP A 502 -12.37 23.12 6.16
CA ASP A 502 -11.48 22.95 5.02
C ASP A 502 -10.03 22.96 5.52
N VAL A 503 -9.34 21.82 5.35
CA VAL A 503 -7.92 21.67 5.73
C VAL A 503 -6.97 21.93 4.55
N GLY A 504 -7.47 22.39 3.40
CA GLY A 504 -6.69 22.63 2.20
C GLY A 504 -6.90 21.55 1.14
N LEU A 505 -6.17 20.44 1.21
CA LEU A 505 -6.28 19.34 0.23
C LEU A 505 -6.19 17.98 0.91
N ALA A 506 -6.92 17.00 0.37
CA ALA A 506 -6.96 15.60 0.79
C ALA A 506 -7.20 15.43 2.29
N SER A 507 -8.39 15.80 2.75
CA SER A 507 -8.79 15.64 4.16
C SER A 507 -8.97 14.16 4.52
N VAL A 508 -8.51 13.79 5.72
CA VAL A 508 -8.60 12.42 6.25
C VAL A 508 -9.06 12.49 7.71
N PRO A 509 -10.37 12.45 7.97
CA PRO A 509 -10.91 12.66 9.30
C PRO A 509 -10.80 11.41 10.18
N GLN A 510 -10.78 11.65 11.48
CA GLN A 510 -11.07 10.72 12.56
C GLN A 510 -11.95 11.45 13.58
N VAL A 511 -12.98 10.77 14.07
CA VAL A 511 -13.86 11.26 15.14
C VAL A 511 -13.40 10.64 16.45
N VAL A 512 -12.97 11.46 17.42
CA VAL A 512 -12.45 10.97 18.71
C VAL A 512 -12.49 12.06 19.76
N ASP A 513 -12.90 11.75 21.00
CA ASP A 513 -12.69 12.64 22.15
C ASP A 513 -11.19 12.64 22.51
N LEU A 514 -10.47 13.65 22.00
CA LEU A 514 -9.02 13.72 22.12
C LEU A 514 -8.59 14.47 23.38
N ASP A 515 -9.33 15.52 23.76
CA ASP A 515 -8.99 16.36 24.91
C ASP A 515 -9.60 15.88 26.23
N GLY A 516 -10.47 14.87 26.18
CA GLY A 516 -11.05 14.19 27.33
C GLY A 516 -12.19 14.99 27.99
N ASP A 517 -12.79 15.95 27.29
CA ASP A 517 -13.93 16.71 27.77
C ASP A 517 -15.28 15.98 27.60
N GLY A 518 -15.25 14.81 26.95
CA GLY A 518 -16.41 13.96 26.74
C GLY A 518 -17.26 14.39 25.56
N LEU A 519 -16.78 15.28 24.67
CA LEU A 519 -17.36 15.54 23.36
C LEU A 519 -16.44 14.97 22.26
N PRO A 520 -16.97 14.35 21.20
CA PRO A 520 -16.14 13.86 20.10
C PRO A 520 -15.55 15.04 19.32
N ASP A 521 -14.23 15.06 19.17
CA ASP A 521 -13.49 16.03 18.35
C ASP A 521 -13.23 15.48 16.94
N LEU A 522 -12.71 16.35 16.06
CA LEU A 522 -12.19 15.96 14.75
C LEU A 522 -10.66 16.09 14.69
N VAL A 523 -10.01 14.99 14.32
CA VAL A 523 -8.58 14.93 13.99
C VAL A 523 -8.47 14.67 12.50
N ILE A 524 -7.85 15.58 11.75
CA ILE A 524 -7.91 15.57 10.29
C ILE A 524 -6.50 15.65 9.70
N GLY A 525 -6.10 14.61 8.96
CA GLY A 525 -4.91 14.65 8.12
C GLY A 525 -5.11 15.45 6.83
N GLU A 526 -4.02 15.86 6.19
CA GLU A 526 -4.04 16.64 4.94
C GLU A 526 -2.81 16.38 4.05
N ARG A 527 -2.87 16.84 2.80
CA ARG A 527 -1.78 16.76 1.80
C ARG A 527 -0.46 17.34 2.31
N SER A 528 -0.49 18.43 3.07
CA SER A 528 0.73 19.10 3.56
C SER A 528 1.51 18.28 4.59
N GLY A 529 0.88 17.24 5.15
CA GLY A 529 1.53 16.24 6.01
C GLY A 529 1.45 16.53 7.51
N ASN A 530 0.89 17.67 7.92
CA ASN A 530 0.50 17.95 9.30
C ASN A 530 -0.84 17.31 9.67
N VAL A 531 -1.14 17.21 10.96
CA VAL A 531 -2.45 16.79 11.47
C VAL A 531 -3.14 17.99 12.11
N ASN A 532 -4.39 18.23 11.71
CA ASN A 532 -5.24 19.30 12.19
C ASN A 532 -6.14 18.79 13.32
N PHE A 533 -6.31 19.58 14.38
CA PHE A 533 -7.23 19.31 15.50
C PHE A 533 -8.32 20.37 15.53
N TYR A 534 -9.57 19.92 15.46
CA TYR A 534 -10.76 20.74 15.62
C TYR A 534 -11.50 20.27 16.86
N ARG A 535 -11.41 21.08 17.92
CA ARG A 535 -12.14 20.81 19.14
C ARG A 535 -13.64 21.00 18.93
N ASN A 536 -14.45 20.08 19.44
CA ASN A 536 -15.89 20.27 19.52
C ASN A 536 -16.22 21.25 20.65
N ILE A 537 -16.69 22.44 20.28
CA ILE A 537 -17.09 23.51 21.20
C ILE A 537 -18.61 23.59 21.37
N GLY A 538 -19.32 22.62 20.81
CA GLY A 538 -20.77 22.52 20.85
C GLY A 538 -21.29 21.85 22.12
N SER A 539 -22.28 21.00 21.94
CA SER A 539 -22.88 20.23 23.03
C SER A 539 -23.39 18.90 22.50
N LYS A 540 -23.68 17.97 23.41
CA LYS A 540 -24.41 16.74 23.08
C LYS A 540 -25.67 17.03 22.23
N GLY A 541 -25.81 16.31 21.13
CA GLY A 541 -26.83 16.42 20.09
C GLY A 541 -26.66 17.60 19.12
N ASN A 542 -25.67 18.46 19.34
CA ASN A 542 -25.40 19.64 18.50
C ASN A 542 -23.88 19.91 18.46
N PRO A 543 -23.09 19.06 17.78
CA PRO A 543 -21.66 19.26 17.63
C PRO A 543 -21.37 20.56 16.88
N ALA A 544 -20.36 21.31 17.32
CA ALA A 544 -19.98 22.57 16.69
C ALA A 544 -18.47 22.72 16.64
N PHE A 545 -17.95 23.08 15.46
CA PHE A 545 -16.53 23.26 15.21
C PHE A 545 -16.26 24.65 14.64
N GLU A 546 -15.11 25.22 14.97
CA GLU A 546 -14.63 26.42 14.28
C GLU A 546 -14.19 26.08 12.84
N THR A 547 -14.24 27.05 11.94
CA THR A 547 -13.79 26.86 10.55
C THR A 547 -12.27 26.78 10.41
N ILE A 548 -11.53 27.13 11.48
CA ILE A 548 -10.08 26.99 11.58
C ILE A 548 -9.75 25.96 12.66
N PRO A 549 -8.67 25.19 12.52
CA PRO A 549 -8.31 24.20 13.52
C PRO A 549 -7.89 24.88 14.83
N SER A 550 -8.33 24.32 15.95
CA SER A 550 -7.84 24.67 17.29
C SER A 550 -6.33 24.47 17.40
N ASN A 551 -5.79 23.49 16.66
CA ASN A 551 -4.36 23.34 16.42
C ASN A 551 -4.10 22.78 15.01
N ALA A 552 -3.51 23.58 14.12
CA ALA A 552 -3.20 23.17 12.74
C ALA A 552 -1.99 22.21 12.63
N PHE A 553 -1.22 22.03 13.70
CA PHE A 553 -0.02 21.18 13.70
C PHE A 553 0.03 20.35 14.99
N LEU A 554 -1.00 19.53 15.17
CA LEU A 554 -1.20 18.70 16.35
C LEU A 554 0.02 17.81 16.59
N GLY A 555 0.55 17.86 17.82
CA GLY A 555 1.69 17.04 18.22
C GLY A 555 2.98 17.29 17.45
N ALA A 556 3.07 18.35 16.63
CA ALA A 556 4.14 18.56 15.65
C ALA A 556 4.36 17.34 14.72
N ILE A 557 3.28 16.62 14.40
CA ILE A 557 3.32 15.47 13.48
C ILE A 557 3.59 15.99 12.07
N ASP A 558 4.75 15.64 11.51
CA ASP A 558 5.14 15.90 10.13
C ASP A 558 5.44 14.59 9.41
N THR A 559 4.62 14.27 8.41
CA THR A 559 4.69 13.02 7.63
C THR A 559 5.47 13.16 6.33
N ARG A 560 6.01 14.35 6.02
CA ARG A 560 6.76 14.58 4.78
C ARG A 560 8.09 13.86 4.79
N ALA A 561 8.43 13.27 3.64
CA ALA A 561 9.79 12.82 3.37
C ALA A 561 10.74 14.02 3.20
N ILE A 562 12.02 13.82 3.48
CA ILE A 562 13.03 14.89 3.36
C ILE A 562 13.09 15.37 1.91
N GLY A 563 12.91 16.67 1.70
CA GLY A 563 12.92 17.29 0.37
C GLY A 563 11.57 17.31 -0.35
N TYR A 564 10.52 16.71 0.24
CA TYR A 564 9.16 16.74 -0.29
C TYR A 564 8.33 17.85 0.36
N VAL A 565 7.38 18.39 -0.41
CA VAL A 565 6.47 19.47 0.04
C VAL A 565 5.11 18.94 0.48
N SER A 566 4.80 17.68 0.14
CA SER A 566 3.59 16.95 0.54
C SER A 566 3.97 15.75 1.41
N GLY A 567 3.01 15.33 2.23
CA GLY A 567 3.14 14.20 3.15
C GLY A 567 1.86 13.36 3.29
N TYR A 568 0.70 13.85 2.84
CA TYR A 568 -0.60 13.16 2.88
C TYR A 568 -0.85 12.40 4.19
N SER A 569 -0.85 13.14 5.30
CA SER A 569 -1.04 12.52 6.61
C SER A 569 -2.40 11.83 6.69
N ALA A 570 -2.41 10.61 7.21
CA ALA A 570 -3.62 9.81 7.41
C ALA A 570 -3.64 9.29 8.86
N PRO A 571 -4.12 10.09 9.83
CA PRO A 571 -4.08 9.68 11.23
C PRO A 571 -5.11 8.57 11.50
N ALA A 572 -4.70 7.52 12.22
CA ALA A 572 -5.57 6.62 12.96
C ALA A 572 -5.23 6.75 14.44
N VAL A 573 -6.21 7.17 15.25
CA VAL A 573 -6.02 7.42 16.68
C VAL A 573 -6.54 6.23 17.47
N PHE A 574 -5.73 5.67 18.36
CA PHE A 574 -6.10 4.52 19.16
C PHE A 574 -5.46 4.56 20.55
N ARG A 575 -5.99 3.75 21.48
CA ARG A 575 -5.43 3.59 22.83
C ARG A 575 -4.79 2.21 23.00
N ASP A 576 -3.54 2.18 23.45
CA ASP A 576 -2.87 0.96 23.91
C ASP A 576 -2.69 1.06 25.43
N GLY A 577 -3.59 0.40 26.17
CA GLY A 577 -3.78 0.68 27.59
C GLY A 577 -4.26 2.13 27.81
N ASP A 578 -3.57 2.87 28.70
CA ASP A 578 -3.90 4.27 29.00
C ASP A 578 -3.23 5.28 28.05
N GLN A 579 -2.46 4.81 27.07
CA GLN A 579 -1.68 5.67 26.18
C GLN A 579 -2.40 5.88 24.85
N THR A 580 -2.75 7.14 24.55
CA THR A 580 -3.19 7.56 23.22
C THR A 580 -2.02 7.55 22.24
N GLN A 581 -2.23 6.93 21.09
CA GLN A 581 -1.29 6.79 20.00
C GLN A 581 -1.91 7.25 18.68
N PHE A 582 -1.06 7.72 17.78
CA PHE A 582 -1.39 8.12 16.42
C PHE A 582 -0.57 7.26 15.47
N LEU A 583 -1.21 6.36 14.75
CA LEU A 583 -0.62 5.68 13.61
C LEU A 583 -0.94 6.52 12.37
N CYS A 584 0.04 7.24 11.86
CA CYS A 584 -0.12 8.12 10.70
C CYS A 584 0.37 7.42 9.44
N GLY A 585 -0.53 7.28 8.47
CA GLY A 585 -0.15 7.03 7.09
C GLY A 585 0.50 8.26 6.46
N THR A 586 1.30 8.02 5.41
CA THR A 586 2.17 9.00 4.77
C THR A 586 2.23 8.77 3.26
N GLU A 587 2.65 9.80 2.52
CA GLU A 587 2.87 9.73 1.07
C GLU A 587 3.99 8.74 0.70
N ASP A 588 5.15 8.78 1.37
CA ASP A 588 6.38 8.10 0.91
C ASP A 588 7.15 7.36 2.03
N LEU A 589 6.72 7.46 3.29
CA LEU A 589 7.47 6.90 4.43
C LEU A 589 6.81 5.64 5.03
N GLY A 590 5.76 5.11 4.41
CA GLY A 590 4.95 4.02 4.97
C GLY A 590 4.09 4.51 6.14
N LEU A 591 4.12 3.82 7.28
CA LEU A 591 3.37 4.21 8.49
C LEU A 591 4.31 4.72 9.60
N GLN A 592 3.87 5.76 10.32
CA GLN A 592 4.62 6.38 11.41
C GLN A 592 3.80 6.43 12.69
N LEU A 593 4.35 5.92 13.79
CA LEU A 593 3.69 5.89 15.09
C LEU A 593 4.15 7.04 15.99
N TYR A 594 3.20 7.76 16.58
CA TYR A 594 3.44 8.84 17.54
C TYR A 594 2.69 8.58 18.83
N ARG A 595 3.30 8.93 19.96
CA ARG A 595 2.74 8.76 21.30
C ARG A 595 2.47 10.11 21.94
N VAL A 596 1.26 10.29 22.46
CA VAL A 596 0.89 11.54 23.13
C VAL A 596 1.65 11.66 24.46
N SER A 597 2.26 12.83 24.68
CA SER A 597 3.25 13.09 25.75
C SER A 597 2.64 13.52 27.10
N GLY A 598 1.35 13.28 27.33
CA GLY A 598 0.56 13.77 28.47
C GLY A 598 -0.71 14.52 28.01
N PRO A 599 -1.46 15.14 28.93
CA PRO A 599 -2.77 15.74 28.62
C PRO A 599 -2.71 17.06 27.82
N ASP A 600 -1.53 17.65 27.68
CA ASP A 600 -1.34 18.90 26.95
C ASP A 600 -1.07 18.63 25.46
N LEU A 601 -2.14 18.71 24.66
CA LEU A 601 -2.12 18.47 23.21
C LEU A 601 -1.34 19.52 22.40
N ALA A 602 -0.92 20.63 23.03
CA ALA A 602 -0.05 21.61 22.38
C ALA A 602 1.43 21.18 22.36
N LYS A 603 1.81 20.17 23.16
CA LYS A 603 3.18 19.67 23.19
C LYS A 603 3.44 18.70 22.03
N PRO A 604 4.69 18.66 21.52
CA PRO A 604 5.09 17.65 20.55
C PRO A 604 4.85 16.23 21.06
N PHE A 605 4.37 15.36 20.18
CA PHE A 605 4.23 13.93 20.44
C PHE A 605 5.57 13.23 20.24
N VAL A 606 5.76 12.10 20.92
CA VAL A 606 6.98 11.31 20.81
C VAL A 606 6.83 10.34 19.65
N LYS A 607 7.59 10.53 18.57
CA LYS A 607 7.68 9.54 17.48
C LYS A 607 8.30 8.25 18.01
N ALA A 608 7.57 7.14 17.87
CA ALA A 608 8.00 5.81 18.29
C ALA A 608 8.91 5.17 17.25
N SER A 609 9.77 4.25 17.70
CA SER A 609 10.50 3.35 16.81
C SER A 609 9.54 2.25 16.34
N PHE A 610 8.90 2.48 15.20
CA PHE A 610 7.98 1.57 14.52
C PHE A 610 8.26 1.63 13.03
N SER A 611 8.14 0.51 12.32
CA SER A 611 8.39 0.46 10.88
C SER A 611 7.41 -0.49 10.20
N LEU A 612 6.54 0.09 9.38
CA LEU A 612 6.02 -0.54 8.17
C LEU A 612 6.44 0.39 7.02
N PRO A 613 7.52 0.08 6.30
CA PRO A 613 8.12 0.99 5.32
C PRO A 613 7.32 1.06 4.02
N ARG A 614 7.58 2.11 3.22
CA ARG A 614 6.97 2.28 1.90
C ARG A 614 7.10 1.04 1.03
N LYS A 615 8.28 0.39 1.01
CA LYS A 615 8.53 -0.76 0.13
C LYS A 615 7.54 -1.92 0.32
N GLU A 616 6.88 -1.98 1.47
CA GLU A 616 5.87 -3.01 1.79
C GLU A 616 4.45 -2.57 1.44
N ILE A 617 4.10 -1.30 1.68
CA ILE A 617 2.71 -0.80 1.55
C ILE A 617 2.47 -0.08 0.23
N GLY A 618 3.41 0.78 -0.15
CA GLY A 618 3.31 1.74 -1.24
C GLY A 618 3.06 3.17 -0.76
N PHE A 619 2.76 4.04 -1.73
CA PHE A 619 2.46 5.45 -1.44
C PHE A 619 1.07 5.65 -0.86
N ASN A 620 0.88 6.82 -0.21
CA ASN A 620 -0.38 7.27 0.37
C ASN A 620 -1.02 6.19 1.25
N SER A 621 -0.27 5.71 2.24
CA SER A 621 -0.73 4.66 3.15
C SER A 621 -1.89 5.16 4.01
N ARG A 622 -2.89 4.30 4.25
CA ARG A 622 -4.14 4.63 4.96
C ARG A 622 -4.45 3.57 6.02
N PRO A 623 -4.08 3.79 7.29
CA PRO A 623 -4.33 2.81 8.35
C PRO A 623 -5.76 2.86 8.87
N ALA A 624 -6.34 1.70 9.16
CA ALA A 624 -7.55 1.51 9.96
C ALA A 624 -7.34 0.37 10.95
N LEU A 625 -7.88 0.50 12.17
CA LEU A 625 -7.62 -0.42 13.27
C LEU A 625 -8.94 -0.86 13.91
N ALA A 626 -9.11 -2.17 14.12
CA ALA A 626 -10.11 -2.77 14.99
C ALA A 626 -9.68 -4.18 15.41
N ASP A 627 -10.24 -4.73 16.48
CA ASP A 627 -10.05 -6.14 16.85
C ASP A 627 -11.01 -7.01 16.02
N LEU A 628 -10.53 -7.56 14.89
CA LEU A 628 -11.38 -8.24 13.90
C LEU A 628 -11.67 -9.70 14.27
N ASN A 629 -10.84 -10.29 15.12
CA ASN A 629 -10.89 -11.71 15.50
C ASN A 629 -11.12 -11.91 17.02
N SER A 630 -11.46 -10.85 17.75
CA SER A 630 -11.72 -10.85 19.20
C SER A 630 -10.59 -11.49 20.02
N ASP A 631 -9.34 -11.35 19.58
CA ASP A 631 -8.18 -11.94 20.27
C ASP A 631 -7.60 -11.03 21.37
N GLY A 632 -8.16 -9.82 21.52
CA GLY A 632 -7.72 -8.83 22.50
C GLY A 632 -6.64 -7.90 21.97
N PHE A 633 -6.30 -7.97 20.68
CA PHE A 633 -5.38 -7.08 20.00
C PHE A 633 -6.05 -6.43 18.80
N LEU A 634 -5.56 -5.25 18.40
CA LEU A 634 -6.01 -4.62 17.17
C LEU A 634 -5.40 -5.34 15.97
N ASP A 635 -6.19 -5.46 14.91
CA ASP A 635 -5.74 -5.76 13.57
C ASP A 635 -5.68 -4.47 12.76
N LEU A 636 -4.69 -4.39 11.87
CA LEU A 636 -4.41 -3.23 11.04
C LEU A 636 -4.76 -3.56 9.58
N VAL A 637 -5.76 -2.87 9.06
CA VAL A 637 -6.04 -2.79 7.62
C VAL A 637 -5.30 -1.57 7.08
N VAL A 638 -4.56 -1.74 5.97
CA VAL A 638 -3.85 -0.63 5.33
C VAL A 638 -4.27 -0.53 3.87
N GLY A 639 -4.85 0.62 3.50
CA GLY A 639 -5.04 1.01 2.11
C GLY A 639 -3.83 1.78 1.57
N ASN A 640 -3.73 1.89 0.25
CA ASN A 640 -2.62 2.56 -0.41
C ASN A 640 -3.02 3.07 -1.81
N ASN A 641 -2.12 3.78 -2.49
CA ASN A 641 -2.41 4.38 -3.80
C ASN A 641 -2.71 3.36 -4.91
N ARG A 642 -2.27 2.10 -4.78
CA ARG A 642 -2.49 1.03 -5.76
C ARG A 642 -3.87 0.37 -5.68
N GLY A 643 -4.79 0.88 -4.85
CA GLY A 643 -6.20 0.48 -4.90
C GLY A 643 -6.63 -0.69 -4.05
N GLY A 644 -5.69 -1.50 -3.58
CA GLY A 644 -6.00 -2.64 -2.73
C GLY A 644 -5.69 -2.42 -1.25
N LEU A 645 -5.89 -3.48 -0.49
CA LEU A 645 -5.69 -3.50 0.96
C LEU A 645 -4.66 -4.55 1.37
N GLN A 646 -3.99 -4.30 2.50
CA GLN A 646 -3.18 -5.27 3.21
C GLN A 646 -3.69 -5.39 4.65
N LEU A 647 -3.47 -6.55 5.28
CA LEU A 647 -3.97 -6.84 6.62
C LEU A 647 -2.87 -7.42 7.49
N TYR A 648 -2.73 -6.89 8.70
CA TYR A 648 -1.69 -7.28 9.65
C TYR A 648 -2.25 -7.46 11.06
N GLN A 649 -1.74 -8.45 11.78
CA GLN A 649 -1.91 -8.52 13.23
C GLN A 649 -1.01 -7.49 13.90
N THR A 650 -1.48 -6.89 14.98
CA THR A 650 -0.69 -5.93 15.75
C THR A 650 -0.49 -6.38 17.19
N PRO A 651 0.55 -5.88 17.88
CA PRO A 651 0.74 -6.13 19.30
C PRO A 651 -0.07 -5.18 20.20
N TRP A 652 -0.84 -4.25 19.62
CA TRP A 652 -1.53 -3.21 20.37
C TRP A 652 -2.81 -3.77 20.95
N LYS A 653 -3.01 -3.62 22.25
CA LYS A 653 -4.17 -4.21 22.90
C LYS A 653 -5.44 -3.51 22.46
N SER A 654 -6.47 -4.31 22.22
CA SER A 654 -7.83 -3.81 22.25
C SER A 654 -8.19 -3.55 23.72
N SER A 655 -8.39 -2.28 24.06
CA SER A 655 -9.16 -1.87 25.23
C SER A 655 -10.63 -1.97 24.83
N PRO A 656 -11.56 -2.10 25.79
CA PRO A 656 -12.98 -1.80 25.56
C PRO A 656 -13.22 -0.41 24.94
N ALA A 657 -12.18 0.45 24.92
CA ALA A 657 -12.12 1.76 24.29
C ALA A 657 -11.20 1.84 23.03
N THR A 658 -10.84 0.71 22.41
CA THR A 658 -9.92 0.68 21.24
C THR A 658 -10.55 0.19 19.94
N ALA A 659 -11.83 -0.13 19.94
CA ALA A 659 -12.65 0.44 18.90
C ALA A 659 -12.97 1.87 19.37
N ILE A 660 -12.88 2.88 18.53
CA ILE A 660 -13.48 4.19 18.88
C ILE A 660 -15.02 4.11 18.80
N THR A 661 -15.60 2.90 18.80
CA THR A 661 -16.90 2.63 19.38
C THR A 661 -16.73 2.75 20.90
N GLU A 662 -17.17 3.86 21.49
CA GLU A 662 -17.41 3.85 22.93
C GLU A 662 -18.36 2.68 23.22
N GLN A 663 -17.83 1.60 23.84
CA GLN A 663 -18.69 0.69 24.57
C GLN A 663 -19.29 1.51 25.72
N ASN A 664 -20.53 1.96 25.51
CA ASN A 664 -21.59 2.04 26.49
C ASN A 664 -21.10 2.27 27.93
N ARG A 665 -21.03 3.53 28.37
CA ARG A 665 -21.10 3.82 29.81
C ARG A 665 -22.47 3.40 30.34
N LEU A 666 -22.57 2.17 30.82
CA LEU A 666 -23.81 1.63 31.39
C LEU A 666 -23.82 1.78 32.92
N GLY A 667 -24.60 2.76 33.39
CA GLY A 667 -25.28 2.77 34.70
C GLY A 667 -24.45 2.85 35.99
N GLU A 668 -25.03 3.48 37.03
CA GLU A 668 -24.58 3.30 38.42
C GLU A 668 -25.29 2.10 39.06
N LEU A 669 -24.55 1.30 39.85
CA LEU A 669 -25.13 0.29 40.75
C LEU A 669 -25.72 0.97 41.98
N GLY A 670 -26.91 0.53 42.37
CA GLY A 670 -27.45 0.86 43.68
C GLY A 670 -26.69 0.13 44.78
N LEU A 671 -25.90 0.86 45.58
CA LEU A 671 -25.21 0.31 46.75
C LEU A 671 -25.91 0.74 48.03
N PHE A 672 -26.46 -0.20 48.80
CA PHE A 672 -27.27 0.12 49.98
C PHE A 672 -26.98 -0.78 51.19
N PRO A 673 -26.83 -0.23 52.42
CA PRO A 673 -26.77 1.20 52.71
C PRO A 673 -25.45 1.82 52.22
N ASN A 674 -25.50 3.10 51.87
CA ASN A 674 -24.32 3.91 51.54
C ASN A 674 -24.50 5.30 52.19
N PRO A 675 -23.86 5.58 53.34
CA PRO A 675 -22.72 4.87 53.91
C PRO A 675 -23.02 3.46 54.47
N ALA A 676 -22.06 2.55 54.29
CA ALA A 676 -22.06 1.17 54.77
C ALA A 676 -21.14 1.01 56.00
N ARG A 677 -21.45 0.08 56.91
CA ARG A 677 -20.60 -0.22 58.09
C ARG A 677 -19.88 -1.55 57.96
N SER A 678 -20.63 -2.64 58.09
CA SER A 678 -20.10 -4.01 58.02
C SER A 678 -20.39 -4.70 56.69
N GLU A 679 -21.40 -4.24 55.96
CA GLU A 679 -21.87 -4.84 54.72
C GLU A 679 -22.67 -3.84 53.88
N PHE A 680 -22.82 -4.12 52.60
CA PHE A 680 -23.72 -3.44 51.67
C PHE A 680 -24.35 -4.45 50.71
N ARG A 681 -25.45 -4.04 50.08
CA ARG A 681 -26.14 -4.79 49.03
C ARG A 681 -25.96 -4.09 47.70
N ILE A 682 -25.91 -4.89 46.64
CA ILE A 682 -25.85 -4.42 45.27
C ILE A 682 -27.23 -4.51 44.61
N GLN A 683 -27.56 -3.51 43.80
CA GLN A 683 -28.76 -3.45 42.99
C GLN A 683 -28.39 -3.04 41.57
N PHE A 684 -28.65 -3.92 40.61
CA PHE A 684 -28.45 -3.73 39.18
C PHE A 684 -29.48 -2.75 38.62
N PRO A 685 -29.09 -1.85 37.70
CA PRO A 685 -29.97 -0.85 37.10
C PRO A 685 -31.03 -1.42 36.13
N GLU A 686 -30.84 -2.63 35.59
CA GLU A 686 -31.81 -3.32 34.73
C GLU A 686 -32.11 -4.75 35.22
N ALA A 687 -33.36 -5.21 35.03
CA ALA A 687 -33.86 -6.49 35.54
C ALA A 687 -33.41 -7.73 34.74
N SER A 688 -32.55 -7.56 33.73
CA SER A 688 -32.13 -8.61 32.78
C SER A 688 -30.84 -9.35 33.16
N GLU A 689 -29.98 -8.80 34.03
CA GLU A 689 -28.75 -9.47 34.45
C GLU A 689 -28.95 -10.30 35.73
N GLU A 690 -28.78 -11.63 35.62
CA GLU A 690 -28.86 -12.53 36.78
C GLU A 690 -27.59 -12.48 37.65
N SER A 691 -26.42 -12.14 37.06
CA SER A 691 -25.14 -12.09 37.75
C SER A 691 -24.09 -11.24 37.01
N LEU A 692 -23.22 -10.57 37.77
CA LEU A 692 -21.96 -9.99 37.30
C LEU A 692 -20.82 -10.98 37.60
N GLN A 693 -19.88 -11.14 36.67
CA GLN A 693 -18.81 -12.14 36.73
C GLN A 693 -17.67 -11.73 37.68
N GLU A 694 -17.39 -10.43 37.76
CA GLU A 694 -16.34 -9.90 38.62
C GLU A 694 -16.80 -8.67 39.38
N ALA A 695 -16.55 -8.60 40.68
CA ALA A 695 -16.78 -7.42 41.50
C ALA A 695 -15.63 -7.18 42.48
N ALA A 696 -15.24 -5.92 42.64
CA ALA A 696 -14.13 -5.52 43.51
C ALA A 696 -14.32 -4.12 44.09
N LEU A 697 -13.70 -3.88 45.23
CA LEU A 697 -13.64 -2.59 45.92
C LEU A 697 -12.22 -2.04 45.82
N PHE A 698 -12.10 -0.75 45.49
CA PHE A 698 -10.85 -0.02 45.33
C PHE A 698 -10.82 1.19 46.26
N ASP A 699 -9.65 1.55 46.78
CA ASP A 699 -9.47 2.83 47.46
C ASP A 699 -9.38 3.99 46.44
N ILE A 700 -9.38 5.23 46.92
CA ILE A 700 -9.28 6.44 46.07
C ILE A 700 -7.97 6.56 45.29
N GLN A 701 -6.97 5.72 45.57
CA GLN A 701 -5.70 5.66 44.84
C GLN A 701 -5.72 4.54 43.78
N GLY A 702 -6.88 3.90 43.57
CA GLY A 702 -7.06 2.82 42.60
C GLY A 702 -6.51 1.46 43.05
N ARG A 703 -6.11 1.30 44.32
CA ARG A 703 -5.64 -0.01 44.82
C ARG A 703 -6.82 -0.88 45.19
N GLN A 704 -6.84 -2.12 44.71
CA GLN A 704 -7.87 -3.09 45.08
C GLN A 704 -7.75 -3.44 46.56
N VAL A 705 -8.78 -3.12 47.34
CA VAL A 705 -8.85 -3.44 48.78
C VAL A 705 -9.65 -4.71 49.06
N ARG A 706 -10.53 -5.13 48.13
CA ARG A 706 -11.28 -6.39 48.23
C ARG A 706 -11.73 -6.88 46.87
N PHE A 707 -11.68 -8.19 46.64
CA PHE A 707 -12.29 -8.87 45.51
C PHE A 707 -13.45 -9.73 46.03
N PHE A 708 -14.59 -9.71 45.32
CA PHE A 708 -15.80 -10.44 45.67
C PHE A 708 -16.14 -11.56 44.68
N GLY A 709 -15.45 -11.65 43.53
CA GLY A 709 -15.78 -12.60 42.48
C GLY A 709 -17.11 -12.27 41.82
N SER A 710 -17.84 -13.29 41.39
CA SER A 710 -19.16 -13.12 40.81
C SER A 710 -20.19 -12.70 41.86
N VAL A 711 -21.06 -11.76 41.49
CA VAL A 711 -22.10 -11.24 42.36
C VAL A 711 -23.47 -11.20 41.69
N VAL A 712 -24.54 -11.38 42.46
CA VAL A 712 -25.93 -11.44 41.97
C VAL A 712 -26.82 -10.34 42.55
N GLN A 713 -27.97 -10.09 41.92
CA GLN A 713 -28.91 -9.06 42.33
C GLN A 713 -29.30 -9.17 43.81
N GLY A 714 -29.09 -8.09 44.58
CA GLY A 714 -29.44 -8.04 46.01
C GLY A 714 -28.47 -8.75 46.95
N GLN A 715 -27.34 -9.28 46.45
CA GLN A 715 -26.34 -9.98 47.28
C GLN A 715 -25.74 -9.04 48.33
N VAL A 716 -25.59 -9.57 49.54
CA VAL A 716 -24.92 -8.90 50.65
C VAL A 716 -23.41 -9.15 50.57
N LEU A 717 -22.62 -8.08 50.52
CA LEU A 717 -21.17 -8.11 50.45
C LEU A 717 -20.56 -7.54 51.74
N SER A 718 -19.62 -8.29 52.34
CA SER A 718 -19.00 -7.94 53.62
C SER A 718 -17.84 -6.95 53.46
N LEU A 719 -17.80 -5.96 54.34
CA LEU A 719 -16.74 -4.96 54.49
C LEU A 719 -15.85 -5.22 55.73
N GLN A 720 -15.98 -6.38 56.38
CA GLN A 720 -15.22 -6.67 57.60
C GLN A 720 -13.71 -6.53 57.37
N GLY A 721 -13.04 -5.64 58.10
CA GLY A 721 -11.61 -5.38 57.96
C GLY A 721 -11.22 -4.33 56.91
N ILE A 722 -12.21 -3.69 56.26
CA ILE A 722 -12.00 -2.48 55.46
C ILE A 722 -12.06 -1.27 56.40
N ALA A 723 -11.12 -0.34 56.25
CA ALA A 723 -11.07 0.88 57.07
C ALA A 723 -12.20 1.86 56.67
N PRO A 724 -12.62 2.77 57.57
CA PRO A 724 -13.54 3.84 57.19
C PRO A 724 -12.93 4.75 56.11
N GLY A 725 -13.71 5.12 55.10
CA GLY A 725 -13.23 5.91 53.98
C GLY A 725 -14.12 5.91 52.75
N TYR A 726 -13.63 6.55 51.69
CA TYR A 726 -14.25 6.53 50.37
C TYR A 726 -13.64 5.42 49.52
N TYR A 727 -14.52 4.66 48.89
CA TYR A 727 -14.16 3.55 48.04
C TYR A 727 -14.92 3.61 46.72
N VAL A 728 -14.33 2.99 45.71
CA VAL A 728 -14.96 2.78 44.41
C VAL A 728 -15.27 1.30 44.30
N PHE A 729 -16.55 0.96 44.12
CA PHE A 729 -16.98 -0.40 43.80
C PHE A 729 -17.08 -0.52 42.28
N ARG A 730 -16.46 -1.56 41.73
CA ARG A 730 -16.52 -1.89 40.30
C ARG A 730 -17.07 -3.29 40.15
N ALA A 731 -17.96 -3.50 39.19
CA ALA A 731 -18.40 -4.83 38.79
C ALA A 731 -18.54 -4.96 37.28
N ILE A 732 -18.27 -6.15 36.74
CA ILE A 732 -18.17 -6.47 35.31
C ILE A 732 -18.97 -7.74 35.03
N GLY A 733 -19.76 -7.75 33.96
CA GLY A 733 -20.46 -8.93 33.46
C GLY A 733 -20.72 -8.81 31.96
N GLY A 734 -20.31 -9.81 31.17
CA GLY A 734 -20.40 -9.72 29.70
C GLY A 734 -19.61 -8.51 29.18
N ASN A 735 -20.26 -7.65 28.38
CA ASN A 735 -19.70 -6.39 27.87
C ASN A 735 -19.98 -5.17 28.77
N ASN A 736 -20.58 -5.38 29.95
CA ASN A 736 -21.02 -4.29 30.83
C ASN A 736 -20.04 -4.10 32.00
N ALA A 737 -19.67 -2.85 32.27
CA ALA A 737 -18.86 -2.47 33.42
C ALA A 737 -19.57 -1.35 34.22
N PHE A 738 -19.84 -1.62 35.48
CA PHE A 738 -20.51 -0.70 36.39
C PHE A 738 -19.54 -0.16 37.44
N ILE A 739 -19.66 1.13 37.75
CA ILE A 739 -18.83 1.81 38.76
C ILE A 739 -19.74 2.60 39.70
N SER A 740 -19.53 2.48 41.01
CA SER A 740 -20.29 3.23 42.00
C SER A 740 -19.48 3.56 43.23
N ARG A 741 -19.72 4.74 43.81
CA ARG A 741 -19.05 5.19 45.02
C ARG A 741 -19.64 4.50 46.25
N LEU A 742 -18.80 4.02 47.15
CA LEU A 742 -19.19 3.49 48.46
C LEU A 742 -18.48 4.25 49.58
N VAL A 743 -19.24 4.72 50.57
CA VAL A 743 -18.71 5.30 51.80
C VAL A 743 -18.73 4.23 52.88
N VAL A 744 -17.60 3.97 53.54
CA VAL A 744 -17.49 3.02 54.67
C VAL A 744 -17.30 3.82 55.96
N GLU A 745 -18.14 3.57 56.96
CA GLU A 745 -18.14 4.21 58.30
C GLU A 745 -17.52 3.36 59.39
#